data_AF-A0A094ZVW5-F1
#
_entry.id   AF-A0A094ZVW5-F1
#
_cell.length_a   1.000
_cell.length_b   1.000
_cell.length_c   1.000
_cell.angle_alpha   90.00
_cell.angle_beta   90.00
_cell.angle_gamma   90.00
#
_symmetry.space_group_name_H-M   'P 1'
#
loop_
_entity.id
_entity.type
_entity.pdbx_description
1 polymer ?
#
loop_
_entity_poly.entity_id
_entity_poly.type
_entity_poly.pdbx_seq_one_letter_code
_entity_poly.pdbx_strand_id
1 'polypeptide(L)'
;MATALNDILFRLSRSSSNMIERRSILRLTDVSSLAELAHREYQAGDYERAEQHCMQLWHQDPENTSTLLLLSSIHFQCRRMERSAYFSQLAIKQNPLMAEAYSNLGNVFKERGQLKEAIDNYRHALRIKPDFIDGYINLAAALVAAGDMESAVNAYATALQYNPSCYLKAIETCPTFAVAWSNLGCVFNAQNEIWLAIHHFEKAVTLDPTFLDAYVNLGNVLKEARIFDRAVAAYLRALTLSPNNAVVHGNLACVYYEQNLIDLAIDTYKRAIELQPNFPDAYCNLANALKEKGKVSEAEEYYNTALRLCPTHADSLNNLANIKREQGKAEEAIRLYVRALEIYPEFAVAHSNLASMLQLQGKLQEALLHYREAIRISPTFADAYSNMGNTLKELQDVQGAMQCYQRAIQINPAFADAHSNLASILKDSGNLADAITSYKTALKLKPNFPDAFCNLAHCLQIVCDWSDYKHRMKKLVSMVQDQLESNRLPSVHPHHSMLYPLTHDQRKKIAGKHASLCLEKVSLLHHQPFRFSKKLPAGQRLRIGYVSSDFCNHPTSHLMQSIPGLHDRTKVEVFCYSLAPDDGTNFRAKVANEAEHFVDLSGIQCHGKAADKIASDGIHILLNMNGYTKGARNEIFALKPAPIQAMWLGYPGTSGSTFMDYIITDMVTSPMHLSHQYSEKLAYMPKTFFIGDHQQMFPHLRNRVILESAEDATAGRRVTDNSIVVSGLDIKPLLQVACVREVTYGGRLVEIHGSQRKEVSYFTKLTVLTIPSLQPIQNMIRTNSPSCTINGVTIHNGLVTQQTQSKASAGEEVPRDLILTSRQHYGLPEDAVVFCNFNQLYKVDPSTMRMWVEILKGVPNSVLWLGRLPPPCGGRGRRAAPAGESSNFI
;
A
#
# COMPACT_ATOMS: atom_id res chain seq x y z
N MET A 1 11.88 54.98 0.20
CA MET A 1 12.71 53.76 0.07
C MET A 1 11.91 52.79 -0.79
N ALA A 2 12.09 52.91 -2.11
CA ALA A 2 13.09 52.16 -2.86
C ALA A 2 12.59 50.73 -3.12
N THR A 3 11.82 50.64 -4.20
CA THR A 3 11.47 49.46 -4.97
C THR A 3 12.73 48.73 -5.43
N ALA A 4 12.86 47.47 -5.02
CA ALA A 4 13.89 46.54 -5.47
C ALA A 4 13.21 45.25 -5.93
N LEU A 5 13.08 45.09 -7.25
CA LEU A 5 12.94 43.79 -7.93
C LEU A 5 13.27 43.95 -9.43
N ASN A 6 14.42 44.55 -9.68
CA ASN A 6 15.15 44.51 -10.96
C ASN A 6 16.53 43.95 -10.62
N ASP A 7 16.71 42.63 -10.61
CA ASP A 7 18.06 42.03 -10.59
C ASP A 7 18.08 40.52 -10.89
N ILE A 8 17.60 40.10 -12.07
CA ILE A 8 18.10 38.87 -12.71
C ILE A 8 18.13 39.11 -14.21
N LEU A 9 19.25 39.62 -14.72
CA LEU A 9 19.91 39.24 -15.98
C LEU A 9 20.99 40.28 -16.34
N PHE A 10 22.06 40.32 -15.55
CA PHE A 10 23.32 40.89 -15.99
C PHE A 10 24.47 40.08 -15.41
N ARG A 11 25.08 39.20 -16.22
CA ARG A 11 26.51 38.86 -16.18
C ARG A 11 26.91 37.96 -17.34
N LEU A 12 28.11 38.29 -17.86
CA LEU A 12 28.92 37.68 -18.92
C LEU A 12 28.56 38.22 -20.33
N SER A 13 29.44 38.87 -21.08
CA SER A 13 30.92 38.82 -21.09
C SER A 13 31.55 40.11 -21.63
N ARG A 14 32.80 40.32 -21.20
CA ARG A 14 33.72 41.43 -21.49
C ARG A 14 34.39 41.30 -22.86
N SER A 15 34.73 42.45 -23.47
CA SER A 15 36.07 42.87 -23.96
C SER A 15 35.86 43.94 -25.03
N SER A 16 36.57 45.05 -25.21
CA SER A 16 37.85 45.59 -24.76
C SER A 16 37.93 46.99 -25.40
N SER A 17 38.14 48.06 -24.63
CA SER A 17 39.35 48.88 -24.62
C SER A 17 39.50 49.96 -25.72
N ASN A 18 39.37 51.21 -25.25
CA ASN A 18 40.05 52.47 -25.63
C ASN A 18 39.96 53.08 -27.04
N MET A 19 39.25 54.24 -27.06
CA MET A 19 39.70 55.56 -27.55
C MET A 19 40.87 55.61 -28.53
N ILE A 20 40.60 56.02 -29.78
CA ILE A 20 41.30 57.11 -30.49
C ILE A 20 40.26 57.87 -31.36
N GLU A 21 40.17 59.17 -31.12
CA GLU A 21 39.80 60.28 -32.02
C GLU A 21 38.48 60.28 -32.81
N ARG A 22 37.56 61.11 -32.29
CA ARG A 22 36.69 61.97 -33.10
C ARG A 22 37.54 62.88 -34.00
N ARG A 23 37.40 62.76 -35.33
CA ARG A 23 36.85 63.79 -36.23
C ARG A 23 37.25 63.50 -37.69
N SER A 24 36.29 63.76 -38.58
CA SER A 24 36.34 63.65 -40.05
C SER A 24 36.36 62.18 -40.52
N ILE A 25 35.31 61.65 -41.13
CA ILE A 25 34.66 62.14 -42.35
C ILE A 25 33.18 61.72 -42.34
N LEU A 26 32.30 62.71 -42.47
CA LEU A 26 30.90 62.55 -42.86
C LEU A 26 30.85 61.97 -44.28
N ARG A 27 30.17 60.82 -44.45
CA ARG A 27 29.25 60.43 -45.54
C ARG A 27 29.20 58.89 -45.62
N LEU A 28 27.99 58.36 -45.84
CA LEU A 28 27.58 56.94 -45.92
C LEU A 28 27.09 56.33 -44.60
N THR A 29 25.95 56.80 -44.11
CA THR A 29 25.03 55.94 -43.36
C THR A 29 24.52 54.86 -44.31
N ASP A 30 24.79 53.61 -43.99
CA ASP A 30 24.36 52.45 -44.77
C ASP A 30 22.83 52.42 -44.86
N VAL A 31 22.26 52.45 -46.08
CA VAL A 31 20.82 52.56 -46.34
C VAL A 31 20.02 51.47 -45.61
N SER A 32 20.61 50.28 -45.46
CA SER A 32 20.04 49.17 -44.69
C SER A 32 19.91 49.48 -43.19
N SER A 33 20.92 50.14 -42.60
CA SER A 33 20.91 50.49 -41.17
C SER A 33 19.84 51.53 -40.84
N LEU A 34 19.55 52.43 -41.78
CA LEU A 34 18.57 53.50 -41.61
C LEU A 34 17.12 52.97 -41.78
N ALA A 35 16.90 52.02 -42.70
CA ALA A 35 15.60 51.38 -42.89
C ALA A 35 15.19 50.50 -41.70
N GLU A 36 16.13 49.78 -41.09
CA GLU A 36 15.88 49.03 -39.85
C GLU A 36 15.58 49.96 -38.67
N LEU A 37 16.32 51.06 -38.56
CA LEU A 37 16.10 52.05 -37.50
C LEU A 37 14.70 52.64 -37.60
N ALA A 38 14.27 53.03 -38.81
CA ALA A 38 12.94 53.56 -39.06
C ALA A 38 11.81 52.56 -38.70
N HIS A 39 12.00 51.26 -39.00
CA HIS A 39 11.04 50.23 -38.60
C HIS A 39 10.97 50.04 -37.07
N ARG A 40 12.12 50.06 -36.38
CA ARG A 40 12.15 49.95 -34.91
C ARG A 40 11.49 51.15 -34.24
N GLU A 41 11.73 52.35 -34.74
CA GLU A 41 11.11 53.58 -34.24
C GLU A 41 9.59 53.57 -34.47
N TYR A 42 9.14 53.09 -35.64
CA TYR A 42 7.72 52.89 -35.91
C TYR A 42 7.07 51.90 -34.93
N GLN A 43 7.71 50.76 -34.68
CA GLN A 43 7.20 49.76 -33.72
C GLN A 43 7.21 50.28 -32.28
N ALA A 44 8.15 51.17 -31.93
CA ALA A 44 8.22 51.83 -30.63
C ALA A 44 7.22 53.00 -30.49
N GLY A 45 6.51 53.39 -31.55
CA GLY A 45 5.55 54.49 -31.58
C GLY A 45 6.16 55.88 -31.77
N ASP A 46 7.45 56.00 -32.07
CA ASP A 46 8.14 57.27 -32.36
C ASP A 46 7.99 57.63 -33.84
N TYR A 47 6.77 58.02 -34.22
CA TYR A 47 6.40 58.26 -35.61
C TYR A 47 7.08 59.46 -36.25
N GLU A 48 7.48 60.46 -35.46
CA GLU A 48 8.17 61.66 -35.97
C GLU A 48 9.59 61.33 -36.45
N ARG A 49 10.35 60.55 -35.66
CA ARG A 49 11.69 60.11 -36.06
C ARG A 49 11.64 59.08 -37.19
N ALA A 50 10.69 58.14 -37.10
CA ALA A 50 10.47 57.17 -38.16
C ALA A 50 10.12 57.86 -39.48
N GLU A 51 9.29 58.93 -39.46
CA GLU A 51 9.00 59.74 -40.65
C GLU A 51 10.25 60.43 -41.19
N GLN A 52 11.05 61.06 -40.33
CA GLN A 52 12.28 61.75 -40.76
C GLN A 52 13.23 60.80 -41.49
N HIS A 53 13.49 59.63 -40.91
CA HIS A 53 14.35 58.62 -41.52
C HIS A 53 13.73 58.03 -42.79
N CYS A 54 12.42 57.76 -42.82
CA CYS A 54 11.76 57.29 -44.03
C CYS A 54 11.74 58.33 -45.15
N MET A 55 11.58 59.62 -44.84
CA MET A 55 11.65 60.70 -45.83
C MET A 55 13.07 60.85 -46.39
N GLN A 56 14.10 60.65 -45.57
CA GLN A 56 15.50 60.60 -46.04
C GLN A 56 15.72 59.42 -47.00
N LEU A 57 15.22 58.24 -46.66
CA LEU A 57 15.27 57.06 -47.52
C LEU A 57 14.52 57.28 -48.84
N TRP A 58 13.34 57.90 -48.77
CA TRP A 58 12.53 58.19 -49.95
C TRP A 58 13.16 59.25 -50.86
N HIS A 59 13.87 60.24 -50.32
CA HIS A 59 14.63 61.19 -51.13
C HIS A 59 15.82 60.56 -51.84
N GLN A 60 16.40 59.49 -51.29
CA GLN A 60 17.50 58.74 -51.89
C GLN A 60 17.00 57.76 -52.95
N ASP A 61 15.88 57.10 -52.69
CA ASP A 61 15.23 56.16 -53.61
C ASP A 61 13.71 56.36 -53.58
N PRO A 62 13.16 57.22 -54.47
CA PRO A 62 11.73 57.52 -54.51
C PRO A 62 10.85 56.33 -54.89
N GLU A 63 11.44 55.28 -55.47
CA GLU A 63 10.77 54.08 -55.96
C GLU A 63 10.82 52.92 -54.95
N ASN A 64 11.46 53.10 -53.79
CA ASN A 64 11.54 52.05 -52.78
C ASN A 64 10.16 51.74 -52.16
N THR A 65 9.56 50.64 -52.58
CA THR A 65 8.21 50.27 -52.14
C THR A 65 8.09 50.01 -50.64
N SER A 66 9.15 49.50 -50.00
CA SER A 66 9.15 49.23 -48.55
C SER A 66 9.13 50.53 -47.74
N THR A 67 9.89 51.53 -48.18
CA THR A 67 9.87 52.88 -47.59
C THR A 67 8.52 53.57 -47.82
N LEU A 68 7.94 53.45 -49.01
CA LEU A 68 6.62 54.00 -49.34
C LEU A 68 5.50 53.37 -48.48
N LEU A 69 5.54 52.05 -48.26
CA LEU A 69 4.61 51.35 -47.37
C LEU A 69 4.72 51.86 -45.93
N LEU A 70 5.94 51.97 -45.41
CA LEU A 70 6.18 52.43 -44.05
C LEU A 70 5.76 53.91 -43.87
N LEU A 71 6.05 54.79 -44.83
CA LEU A 71 5.55 56.17 -44.84
C LEU A 71 4.03 56.22 -44.83
N SER A 72 3.37 55.37 -45.62
CA SER A 72 1.91 55.27 -45.63
C SER A 72 1.36 54.87 -44.26
N SER A 73 1.96 53.87 -43.61
CA SER A 73 1.58 53.41 -42.27
C SER A 73 1.88 54.44 -41.17
N ILE A 74 3.01 55.14 -41.22
CA ILE A 74 3.36 56.23 -40.28
C ILE A 74 2.33 57.37 -40.38
N HIS A 75 2.05 57.83 -41.61
CA HIS A 75 1.08 58.90 -41.82
C HIS A 75 -0.33 58.51 -41.41
N PHE A 76 -0.70 57.23 -41.58
CA PHE A 76 -1.97 56.71 -41.08
C PHE A 76 -2.06 56.82 -39.55
N GLN A 77 -1.02 56.36 -38.83
CA GLN A 77 -0.97 56.43 -37.36
C GLN A 77 -1.01 57.87 -36.84
N CYS A 78 -0.36 58.80 -37.53
CA CYS A 78 -0.42 60.23 -37.20
C CYS A 78 -1.71 60.93 -37.67
N ARG A 79 -2.74 60.19 -38.12
CA ARG A 79 -4.02 60.70 -38.66
C ARG A 79 -3.90 61.65 -39.86
N ARG A 80 -2.80 61.57 -40.61
CA ARG A 80 -2.53 62.35 -41.83
C ARG A 80 -2.99 61.56 -43.07
N MET A 81 -4.30 61.38 -43.20
CA MET A 81 -4.92 60.46 -44.16
C MET A 81 -4.57 60.76 -45.63
N GLU A 82 -4.48 62.03 -46.03
CA GLU A 82 -4.14 62.40 -47.40
C GLU A 82 -2.72 61.98 -47.79
N ARG A 83 -1.75 62.19 -46.89
CA ARG A 83 -0.38 61.73 -47.11
C ARG A 83 -0.29 60.21 -47.08
N SER A 84 -1.02 59.55 -46.18
CA SER A 84 -1.07 58.09 -46.14
C SER A 84 -1.60 57.48 -47.45
N ALA A 85 -2.70 58.02 -47.97
CA ALA A 85 -3.25 57.61 -49.28
C ALA A 85 -2.27 57.90 -50.42
N TYR A 86 -1.62 59.06 -50.42
CA TYR A 86 -0.63 59.44 -51.43
C TYR A 86 0.52 58.42 -51.50
N PHE A 87 1.13 58.08 -50.37
CA PHE A 87 2.22 57.11 -50.35
C PHE A 87 1.78 55.68 -50.67
N SER A 88 0.56 55.28 -50.26
CA SER A 88 -0.03 54.00 -50.68
C SER A 88 -0.23 53.95 -52.20
N GLN A 89 -0.72 55.02 -52.83
CA GLN A 89 -0.92 55.10 -54.28
C GLN A 89 0.41 55.10 -55.04
N LEU A 90 1.45 55.75 -54.52
CA LEU A 90 2.81 55.66 -55.06
C LEU A 90 3.34 54.23 -54.98
N ALA A 91 3.17 53.55 -53.84
CA ALA A 91 3.58 52.15 -53.69
C ALA A 91 2.87 51.23 -54.68
N ILE A 92 1.56 51.43 -54.89
CA ILE A 92 0.75 50.68 -55.87
C ILE A 92 1.21 50.98 -57.31
N LYS A 93 1.50 52.24 -57.63
CA LYS A 93 1.98 52.64 -58.96
C LYS A 93 3.31 51.97 -59.30
N GLN A 94 4.20 51.85 -58.32
CA GLN A 94 5.49 51.21 -58.50
C GLN A 94 5.40 49.68 -58.53
N ASN A 95 4.57 49.09 -57.67
CA ASN A 95 4.31 47.65 -57.65
C ASN A 95 2.80 47.34 -57.52
N PRO A 96 2.11 47.09 -58.64
CA PRO A 96 0.70 46.74 -58.65
C PRO A 96 0.35 45.39 -58.00
N LEU A 97 1.34 44.55 -57.68
CA LEU A 97 1.14 43.26 -57.00
C LEU A 97 1.46 43.33 -55.50
N MET A 98 1.50 44.54 -54.91
CA MET A 98 1.79 44.73 -53.48
C MET A 98 0.51 44.75 -52.64
N ALA A 99 0.11 43.60 -52.08
CA ALA A 99 -1.12 43.46 -51.29
C ALA A 99 -1.18 44.42 -50.08
N GLU A 100 -0.06 44.64 -49.40
CA GLU A 100 0.07 45.50 -48.23
C GLU A 100 -0.27 46.97 -48.56
N ALA A 101 0.03 47.43 -49.78
CA ALA A 101 -0.26 48.81 -50.21
C ALA A 101 -1.77 49.02 -50.41
N TYR A 102 -2.46 48.04 -51.01
CA TYR A 102 -3.92 48.04 -51.12
C TYR A 102 -4.60 47.94 -49.75
N SER A 103 -4.06 47.16 -48.82
CA SER A 103 -4.61 47.11 -47.45
C SER A 103 -4.41 48.41 -46.68
N ASN A 104 -3.24 49.06 -46.80
CA ASN A 104 -3.01 50.38 -46.20
C ASN A 104 -3.96 51.44 -46.80
N LEU A 105 -4.17 51.43 -48.11
CA LEU A 105 -5.12 52.31 -48.77
C LEU A 105 -6.57 52.03 -48.32
N GLY A 106 -6.92 50.74 -48.17
CA GLY A 106 -8.19 50.31 -47.60
C GLY A 106 -8.42 50.85 -46.18
N ASN A 107 -7.37 50.84 -45.33
CA ASN A 107 -7.43 51.42 -43.98
C ASN A 107 -7.75 52.92 -44.02
N VAL A 108 -7.13 53.67 -44.94
CA VAL A 108 -7.40 55.10 -45.11
C VAL A 108 -8.85 55.35 -45.51
N PHE A 109 -9.38 54.60 -46.47
CA PHE A 109 -10.78 54.72 -46.89
C PHE A 109 -11.75 54.36 -45.76
N LYS A 110 -11.43 53.32 -44.98
CA LYS A 110 -12.23 52.91 -43.82
C LYS A 110 -12.32 54.01 -42.77
N GLU A 111 -11.19 54.63 -42.39
CA GLU A 111 -11.17 55.73 -41.40
C GLU A 111 -11.91 56.98 -41.90
N ARG A 112 -12.02 57.16 -43.23
CA ARG A 112 -12.82 58.24 -43.84
C ARG A 112 -14.31 57.92 -43.94
N GLY A 113 -14.75 56.74 -43.50
CA GLY A 113 -16.12 56.27 -43.65
C GLY A 113 -16.49 55.83 -45.07
N GLN A 114 -15.51 55.75 -45.99
CA GLN A 114 -15.68 55.32 -47.38
C GLN A 114 -15.58 53.78 -47.45
N LEU A 115 -16.61 53.12 -46.90
CA LEU A 115 -16.57 51.68 -46.62
C LEU A 115 -16.53 50.81 -47.89
N LYS A 116 -17.18 51.23 -48.97
CA LYS A 116 -17.21 50.49 -50.23
C LYS A 116 -15.81 50.43 -50.85
N GLU A 117 -15.14 51.57 -50.92
CA GLU A 117 -13.78 51.70 -51.41
C GLU A 117 -12.79 50.94 -50.53
N ALA A 118 -13.00 50.94 -49.20
CA ALA A 118 -12.19 50.15 -48.28
C ALA A 118 -12.31 48.64 -48.56
N ILE A 119 -13.54 48.12 -48.65
CA ILE A 119 -13.83 46.70 -48.93
C ILE A 119 -13.23 46.27 -50.26
N ASP A 120 -13.39 47.07 -51.31
CA ASP A 120 -12.86 46.75 -52.64
C ASP A 120 -11.32 46.66 -52.63
N ASN A 121 -10.64 47.56 -51.91
CA ASN A 121 -9.20 47.53 -51.73
C ASN A 121 -8.73 46.30 -50.94
N TYR A 122 -9.40 45.94 -49.85
CA TYR A 122 -9.05 44.72 -49.11
C TYR A 122 -9.30 43.45 -49.93
N ARG A 123 -10.41 43.35 -50.67
CA ARG A 123 -10.66 42.23 -51.60
C ARG A 123 -9.63 42.17 -52.72
N HIS A 124 -9.09 43.30 -53.15
CA HIS A 124 -8.01 43.34 -54.12
C HIS A 124 -6.70 42.84 -53.51
N ALA A 125 -6.34 43.29 -52.30
CA ALA A 125 -5.20 42.79 -51.55
C ALA A 125 -5.24 41.26 -51.38
N LEU A 126 -6.41 40.71 -51.05
CA LEU A 126 -6.62 39.26 -50.87
C LEU A 126 -6.60 38.46 -52.17
N ARG A 127 -6.97 39.06 -53.31
CA ARG A 127 -6.79 38.43 -54.63
C ARG A 127 -5.33 38.30 -55.00
N ILE A 128 -4.50 39.27 -54.60
CA ILE A 128 -3.05 39.26 -54.82
C ILE A 128 -2.37 38.28 -53.86
N LYS A 129 -2.77 38.29 -52.58
CA LYS A 129 -2.17 37.48 -51.51
C LYS A 129 -3.26 36.76 -50.69
N PRO A 130 -3.66 35.54 -51.11
CA PRO A 130 -4.78 34.81 -50.48
C PRO A 130 -4.56 34.33 -49.05
N ASP A 131 -3.32 34.31 -48.55
CA ASP A 131 -2.91 33.97 -47.19
C ASP A 131 -2.67 35.21 -46.30
N PHE A 132 -3.08 36.40 -46.77
CA PHE A 132 -2.86 37.64 -46.06
C PHE A 132 -3.84 37.84 -44.89
N ILE A 133 -3.46 37.35 -43.71
CA ILE A 133 -4.27 37.35 -42.48
C ILE A 133 -4.76 38.76 -42.12
N ASP A 134 -3.88 39.76 -42.08
CA ASP A 134 -4.26 41.15 -41.77
C ASP A 134 -5.25 41.71 -42.79
N GLY A 135 -5.16 41.27 -44.06
CA GLY A 135 -6.12 41.60 -45.11
C GLY A 135 -7.53 41.08 -44.80
N TYR A 136 -7.67 39.83 -44.35
CA TYR A 136 -8.98 39.27 -43.96
C TYR A 136 -9.53 39.93 -42.70
N ILE A 137 -8.69 40.23 -41.71
CA ILE A 137 -9.10 40.92 -40.47
C ILE A 137 -9.60 42.32 -40.80
N ASN A 138 -8.89 43.06 -41.65
CA ASN A 138 -9.27 44.41 -42.04
C ASN A 138 -10.52 44.42 -42.93
N LEU A 139 -10.64 43.45 -43.86
CA LEU A 139 -11.84 43.23 -44.66
C LEU A 139 -13.06 42.96 -43.77
N ALA A 140 -12.92 42.04 -42.82
CA ALA A 140 -14.01 41.67 -41.92
C ALA A 140 -14.45 42.87 -41.05
N ALA A 141 -13.50 43.64 -40.51
CA ALA A 141 -13.82 44.85 -39.75
C ALA A 141 -14.56 45.91 -40.61
N ALA A 142 -14.19 46.07 -41.88
CA ALA A 142 -14.88 46.99 -42.79
C ALA A 142 -16.28 46.49 -43.19
N LEU A 143 -16.45 45.18 -43.37
CA LEU A 143 -17.75 44.56 -43.65
C LEU A 143 -18.70 44.68 -42.45
N VAL A 144 -18.20 44.53 -41.22
CA VAL A 144 -18.98 44.81 -39.99
C VAL A 144 -19.42 46.27 -39.96
N ALA A 145 -18.51 47.22 -40.21
CA ALA A 145 -18.84 48.63 -40.26
C ALA A 145 -19.86 48.97 -41.37
N ALA A 146 -19.90 48.19 -42.45
CA ALA A 146 -20.85 48.31 -43.54
C ALA A 146 -22.18 47.57 -43.30
N GLY A 147 -22.32 46.82 -42.20
CA GLY A 147 -23.51 46.03 -41.88
C GLY A 147 -23.63 44.69 -42.62
N ASP A 148 -22.62 44.30 -43.40
CA ASP A 148 -22.57 42.99 -44.10
C ASP A 148 -21.95 41.93 -43.19
N MET A 149 -22.76 41.46 -42.25
CA MET A 149 -22.33 40.55 -41.19
C MET A 149 -21.95 39.16 -41.71
N GLU A 150 -22.64 38.68 -42.76
CA GLU A 150 -22.42 37.36 -43.34
C GLU A 150 -21.04 37.26 -44.01
N SER A 151 -20.70 38.26 -44.84
CA SER A 151 -19.38 38.32 -45.47
C SER A 151 -18.27 38.55 -44.43
N ALA A 152 -18.54 39.31 -43.36
CA ALA A 152 -17.58 39.54 -42.29
C ALA A 152 -17.23 38.24 -41.54
N VAL A 153 -18.24 37.43 -41.24
CA VAL A 153 -18.08 36.11 -40.62
C VAL A 153 -17.23 35.19 -41.50
N ASN A 154 -17.48 35.15 -42.81
CA ASN A 154 -16.69 34.34 -43.74
C ASN A 154 -15.22 34.79 -43.81
N ALA A 155 -14.97 36.11 -43.80
CA ALA A 155 -13.62 36.64 -43.77
C ALA A 155 -12.87 36.30 -42.47
N TYR A 156 -13.54 36.38 -41.30
CA TYR A 156 -12.95 35.93 -40.04
C TYR A 156 -12.71 34.42 -40.00
N ALA A 157 -13.67 33.61 -40.47
CA ALA A 157 -13.52 32.16 -40.53
C ALA A 157 -12.30 31.75 -41.39
N THR A 158 -12.09 32.44 -42.51
CA THR A 158 -10.93 32.21 -43.38
C THR A 158 -9.62 32.64 -42.71
N ALA A 159 -9.59 33.78 -42.02
CA ALA A 159 -8.40 34.23 -41.27
C ALA A 159 -7.98 33.23 -40.18
N LEU A 160 -8.96 32.62 -39.50
CA LEU A 160 -8.73 31.65 -38.41
C LEU A 160 -8.18 30.31 -38.90
N GLN A 161 -8.38 29.95 -40.18
CA GLN A 161 -7.74 28.78 -40.78
C GLN A 161 -6.21 28.96 -40.90
N TYR A 162 -5.74 30.19 -41.12
CA TYR A 162 -4.31 30.49 -41.26
C TYR A 162 -3.62 30.79 -39.93
N ASN A 163 -4.32 31.41 -38.97
CA ASN A 163 -3.78 31.63 -37.63
C ASN A 163 -4.85 31.49 -36.52
N PRO A 164 -4.85 30.37 -35.77
CA PRO A 164 -5.75 30.13 -34.65
C PRO A 164 -5.63 31.14 -33.50
N SER A 165 -4.55 31.93 -33.39
CA SER A 165 -4.44 32.94 -32.32
C SER A 165 -5.36 34.16 -32.51
N CYS A 166 -6.08 34.24 -33.63
CA CYS A 166 -6.95 35.37 -33.96
C CYS A 166 -8.38 35.29 -33.40
N TYR A 167 -8.75 34.23 -32.65
CA TYR A 167 -10.12 34.08 -32.09
C TYR A 167 -10.56 35.26 -31.21
N LEU A 168 -9.66 35.81 -30.39
CA LEU A 168 -9.95 36.95 -29.52
C LEU A 168 -10.32 38.20 -30.35
N LYS A 169 -9.56 38.50 -31.41
CA LYS A 169 -9.81 39.66 -32.28
C LYS A 169 -11.09 39.50 -33.11
N ALA A 170 -11.40 38.26 -33.51
CA ALA A 170 -12.67 37.94 -34.16
C ALA A 170 -13.88 38.16 -33.23
N ILE A 171 -13.75 37.78 -31.95
CA ILE A 171 -14.78 38.02 -30.92
C ILE A 171 -14.91 39.51 -30.59
N GLU A 172 -13.80 40.24 -30.45
CA GLU A 172 -13.82 41.69 -30.20
C GLU A 172 -14.55 42.46 -31.30
N THR A 173 -14.36 42.04 -32.56
CA THR A 173 -14.96 42.73 -33.71
C THR A 173 -16.37 42.23 -34.03
N CYS A 174 -16.64 40.94 -33.78
CA CYS A 174 -17.92 40.30 -34.00
C CYS A 174 -18.28 39.42 -32.79
N PRO A 175 -18.84 40.02 -31.71
CA PRO A 175 -19.17 39.28 -30.49
C PRO A 175 -20.21 38.17 -30.69
N THR A 176 -20.97 38.20 -31.79
CA THR A 176 -22.00 37.20 -32.12
C THR A 176 -21.47 36.00 -32.91
N PHE A 177 -20.17 35.93 -33.21
CA PHE A 177 -19.59 34.86 -34.01
C PHE A 177 -19.40 33.55 -33.21
N ALA A 178 -20.45 32.72 -33.14
CA ALA A 178 -20.49 31.51 -32.33
C ALA A 178 -19.34 30.51 -32.57
N VAL A 179 -18.85 30.38 -33.81
CA VAL A 179 -17.75 29.47 -34.17
C VAL A 179 -16.44 29.88 -33.49
N ALA A 180 -16.12 31.18 -33.42
CA ALA A 180 -14.93 31.66 -32.73
C ALA A 180 -14.99 31.41 -31.22
N TRP A 181 -16.19 31.56 -30.62
CA TRP A 181 -16.41 31.21 -29.20
C TRP A 181 -16.21 29.72 -28.95
N SER A 182 -16.76 28.83 -29.78
CA SER A 182 -16.61 27.38 -29.63
C SER A 182 -15.15 26.94 -29.75
N ASN A 183 -14.43 27.42 -30.77
CA ASN A 183 -13.02 27.06 -30.96
C ASN A 183 -12.11 27.60 -29.85
N LEU A 184 -12.42 28.79 -29.32
CA LEU A 184 -11.72 29.31 -28.13
C LEU A 184 -12.00 28.43 -26.90
N GLY A 185 -13.22 27.91 -26.76
CA GLY A 185 -13.55 26.89 -25.75
C GLY A 185 -12.67 25.63 -25.88
N CYS A 186 -12.45 25.14 -27.09
CA CYS A 186 -11.54 24.01 -27.34
C CYS A 186 -10.09 24.32 -26.92
N VAL A 187 -9.60 25.54 -27.17
CA VAL A 187 -8.26 25.97 -26.75
C VAL A 187 -8.12 25.97 -25.23
N PHE A 188 -9.08 26.56 -24.52
CA PHE A 188 -9.06 26.54 -23.05
C PHE A 188 -9.21 25.14 -22.47
N ASN A 189 -9.99 24.27 -23.12
CA ASN A 189 -10.08 22.87 -22.72
C ASN A 189 -8.72 22.15 -22.84
N ALA A 190 -8.01 22.36 -23.94
CA ALA A 190 -6.67 21.80 -24.14
C ALA A 190 -5.62 22.34 -23.14
N GLN A 191 -5.85 23.53 -22.59
CA GLN A 191 -5.04 24.13 -21.51
C GLN A 191 -5.47 23.68 -20.11
N ASN A 192 -6.49 22.82 -20.00
CA ASN A 192 -7.10 22.36 -18.75
C ASN A 192 -7.77 23.48 -17.94
N GLU A 193 -8.15 24.59 -18.60
CA GLU A 193 -8.91 25.70 -18.05
C GLU A 193 -10.42 25.44 -18.20
N ILE A 194 -10.90 24.42 -17.49
CA ILE A 194 -12.24 23.83 -17.64
C ILE A 194 -13.36 24.88 -17.53
N TRP A 195 -13.28 25.80 -16.57
CA TRP A 195 -14.31 26.81 -16.36
C TRP A 195 -14.40 27.84 -17.49
N LEU A 196 -13.25 28.23 -18.06
CA LEU A 196 -13.20 29.10 -19.23
C LEU A 196 -13.75 28.37 -20.46
N ALA A 197 -13.38 27.11 -20.65
CA ALA A 197 -13.92 26.29 -21.74
C ALA A 197 -15.45 26.21 -21.69
N ILE A 198 -16.03 25.90 -20.52
CA ILE A 198 -17.50 25.87 -20.31
C ILE A 198 -18.11 27.23 -20.68
N HIS A 199 -17.56 28.34 -20.17
CA HIS A 199 -18.07 29.67 -20.45
C HIS A 199 -18.14 29.96 -21.96
N HIS A 200 -17.07 29.67 -22.69
CA HIS A 200 -16.99 29.95 -24.12
C HIS A 200 -17.92 29.03 -24.94
N PHE A 201 -18.04 27.75 -24.58
CA PHE A 201 -19.03 26.87 -25.21
C PHE A 201 -20.47 27.29 -24.93
N GLU A 202 -20.79 27.73 -23.71
CA GLU A 202 -22.12 28.28 -23.37
C GLU A 202 -22.46 29.53 -24.17
N LYS A 203 -21.48 30.43 -24.35
CA LYS A 203 -21.63 31.58 -25.23
C LYS A 203 -21.88 31.17 -26.67
N ALA A 204 -21.14 30.19 -27.19
CA ALA A 204 -21.35 29.69 -28.55
C ALA A 204 -22.78 29.16 -28.76
N VAL A 205 -23.30 28.32 -27.87
CA VAL A 205 -24.67 27.76 -27.99
C VAL A 205 -25.78 28.76 -27.70
N THR A 206 -25.48 29.84 -26.97
CA THR A 206 -26.42 30.96 -26.77
C THR A 206 -26.55 31.80 -28.03
N LEU A 207 -25.43 32.02 -28.73
CA LEU A 207 -25.38 32.79 -29.97
C LEU A 207 -25.93 32.02 -31.17
N ASP A 208 -25.69 30.70 -31.21
CA ASP A 208 -26.26 29.78 -32.19
C ASP A 208 -26.87 28.54 -31.52
N PRO A 209 -28.19 28.54 -31.24
CA PRO A 209 -28.90 27.41 -30.65
C PRO A 209 -29.01 26.15 -31.53
N THR A 210 -28.48 26.18 -32.75
CA THR A 210 -28.42 25.06 -33.70
C THR A 210 -27.01 24.49 -33.88
N PHE A 211 -26.02 25.03 -33.14
CA PHE A 211 -24.62 24.62 -33.26
C PHE A 211 -24.34 23.27 -32.57
N LEU A 212 -24.50 22.19 -33.31
CA LEU A 212 -24.34 20.81 -32.83
C LEU A 212 -23.00 20.59 -32.13
N ASP A 213 -21.87 20.92 -32.78
CA ASP A 213 -20.53 20.65 -32.24
C ASP A 213 -20.27 21.39 -30.92
N ALA A 214 -20.79 22.61 -30.77
CA ALA A 214 -20.69 23.35 -29.52
C ALA A 214 -21.46 22.67 -28.38
N TYR A 215 -22.63 22.08 -28.64
CA TYR A 215 -23.34 21.28 -27.63
C TYR A 215 -22.62 19.98 -27.27
N VAL A 216 -22.04 19.28 -28.25
CA VAL A 216 -21.26 18.06 -28.00
C VAL A 216 -20.02 18.38 -27.15
N ASN A 217 -19.28 19.42 -27.52
CA ASN A 217 -18.09 19.85 -26.78
C ASN A 217 -18.44 20.38 -25.38
N LEU A 218 -19.53 21.14 -25.24
CA LEU A 218 -20.05 21.56 -23.94
C LEU A 218 -20.38 20.35 -23.06
N GLY A 219 -21.07 19.35 -23.61
CA GLY A 219 -21.38 18.10 -22.90
C GLY A 219 -20.13 17.34 -22.45
N ASN A 220 -19.10 17.27 -23.30
CA ASN A 220 -17.83 16.60 -22.99
C ASN A 220 -17.11 17.29 -21.83
N VAL A 221 -16.94 18.61 -21.87
CA VAL A 221 -16.27 19.36 -20.80
C VAL A 221 -17.09 19.34 -19.50
N LEU A 222 -18.41 19.41 -19.57
CA LEU A 222 -19.27 19.29 -18.39
C LEU A 222 -19.20 17.90 -17.75
N LYS A 223 -19.06 16.83 -18.56
CA LYS A 223 -18.81 15.47 -18.07
C LYS A 223 -17.47 15.40 -17.33
N GLU A 224 -16.40 15.92 -17.91
CA GLU A 224 -15.07 15.98 -17.29
C GLU A 224 -15.07 16.77 -15.97
N ALA A 225 -15.83 17.87 -15.92
CA ALA A 225 -16.07 18.67 -14.72
C ALA A 225 -17.00 18.00 -13.70
N ARG A 226 -17.56 16.82 -14.01
CA ARG A 226 -18.57 16.08 -13.22
C ARG A 226 -19.86 16.86 -12.94
N ILE A 227 -20.23 17.77 -13.84
CA ILE A 227 -21.48 18.55 -13.79
C ILE A 227 -22.54 17.82 -14.64
N PHE A 228 -22.95 16.64 -14.16
CA PHE A 228 -23.67 15.67 -14.97
C PHE A 228 -25.03 16.16 -15.48
N ASP A 229 -25.82 16.87 -14.66
CA ASP A 229 -27.15 17.33 -15.07
C ASP A 229 -27.09 18.27 -16.29
N ARG A 230 -26.09 19.16 -16.32
CA ARG A 230 -25.86 20.06 -17.46
C ARG A 230 -25.25 19.33 -18.66
N ALA A 231 -24.38 18.33 -18.42
CA ALA A 231 -23.84 17.49 -19.49
C ALA A 231 -24.97 16.73 -20.21
N VAL A 232 -25.88 16.11 -19.46
CA VAL A 232 -27.07 15.44 -20.00
C VAL A 232 -27.91 16.40 -20.82
N ALA A 233 -28.19 17.60 -20.30
CA ALA A 233 -28.96 18.62 -21.04
C ALA A 233 -28.30 19.02 -22.37
N ALA A 234 -26.97 19.21 -22.38
CA ALA A 234 -26.21 19.53 -23.59
C ALA A 234 -26.26 18.38 -24.62
N TYR A 235 -26.05 17.13 -24.19
CA TYR A 235 -26.14 15.98 -25.09
C TYR A 235 -27.56 15.73 -25.61
N LEU A 236 -28.59 15.85 -24.77
CA LEU A 236 -29.99 15.74 -25.23
C LEU A 236 -30.35 16.82 -26.25
N ARG A 237 -29.81 18.04 -26.07
CA ARG A 237 -29.96 19.11 -27.05
C ARG A 237 -29.23 18.79 -28.36
N ALA A 238 -28.00 18.26 -28.28
CA ALA A 238 -27.28 17.76 -29.46
C ALA A 238 -28.06 16.63 -30.18
N LEU A 239 -28.67 15.70 -29.45
CA LEU A 239 -29.51 14.64 -30.01
C LEU A 239 -30.84 15.16 -30.58
N THR A 240 -31.35 16.28 -30.09
CA THR A 240 -32.51 16.94 -30.71
C THR A 240 -32.16 17.48 -32.11
N LEU A 241 -30.93 17.97 -32.28
CA LEU A 241 -30.42 18.47 -33.56
C LEU A 241 -29.98 17.31 -34.49
N SER A 242 -29.40 16.25 -33.92
CA SER A 242 -28.94 15.07 -34.67
C SER A 242 -29.26 13.76 -33.91
N PRO A 243 -30.49 13.21 -34.09
CA PRO A 243 -30.97 12.05 -33.32
C PRO A 243 -30.16 10.76 -33.55
N ASN A 244 -29.49 10.65 -34.69
CA ASN A 244 -28.76 9.46 -35.11
C ASN A 244 -27.24 9.55 -34.85
N ASN A 245 -26.79 10.51 -34.03
CA ASN A 245 -25.38 10.64 -33.70
C ASN A 245 -24.94 9.60 -32.65
N ALA A 246 -24.34 8.50 -33.11
CA ALA A 246 -23.88 7.40 -32.26
C ALA A 246 -22.88 7.83 -31.17
N VAL A 247 -21.97 8.76 -31.48
CA VAL A 247 -20.96 9.26 -30.54
C VAL A 247 -21.62 10.01 -29.38
N VAL A 248 -22.65 10.81 -29.66
CA VAL A 248 -23.39 11.53 -28.62
C VAL A 248 -24.20 10.58 -27.74
N HIS A 249 -24.83 9.54 -28.31
CA HIS A 249 -25.44 8.46 -27.53
C HIS A 249 -24.41 7.77 -26.62
N GLY A 250 -23.23 7.43 -27.15
CA GLY A 250 -22.14 6.83 -26.38
C GLY A 250 -21.68 7.71 -25.22
N ASN A 251 -21.46 9.00 -25.46
CA ASN A 251 -21.03 9.95 -24.42
C ASN A 251 -22.11 10.20 -23.37
N LEU A 252 -23.38 10.28 -23.78
CA LEU A 252 -24.52 10.38 -22.85
C LEU A 252 -24.63 9.12 -21.97
N ALA A 253 -24.44 7.94 -22.56
CA ALA A 253 -24.44 6.68 -21.82
C ALA A 253 -23.30 6.62 -20.78
N CYS A 254 -22.12 7.20 -21.06
CA CYS A 254 -21.07 7.35 -20.06
C CYS A 254 -21.52 8.20 -18.87
N VAL A 255 -22.24 9.31 -19.10
CA VAL A 255 -22.77 10.14 -18.02
C VAL A 255 -23.80 9.37 -17.18
N TYR A 256 -24.72 8.63 -17.81
CA TYR A 256 -25.66 7.78 -17.08
C TYR A 256 -24.97 6.69 -16.26
N TYR A 257 -23.90 6.10 -16.79
CA TYR A 257 -23.09 5.14 -16.07
C TYR A 257 -22.44 5.77 -14.83
N GLU A 258 -21.83 6.96 -14.94
CA GLU A 258 -21.22 7.67 -13.82
C GLU A 258 -22.23 8.15 -12.77
N GLN A 259 -23.48 8.42 -13.17
CA GLN A 259 -24.60 8.70 -12.27
C GLN A 259 -25.21 7.44 -11.64
N ASN A 260 -24.64 6.25 -11.91
CA ASN A 260 -25.14 4.95 -11.46
C ASN A 260 -26.54 4.59 -12.00
N LEU A 261 -26.95 5.19 -13.12
CA LEU A 261 -28.18 4.87 -13.86
C LEU A 261 -27.90 3.76 -14.88
N ILE A 262 -27.53 2.59 -14.38
CA ILE A 262 -26.95 1.49 -15.18
C ILE A 262 -27.89 1.01 -16.30
N ASP A 263 -29.20 0.92 -16.05
CA ASP A 263 -30.16 0.50 -17.07
C ASP A 263 -30.26 1.48 -18.24
N LEU A 264 -30.34 2.78 -17.95
CA LEU A 264 -30.34 3.83 -18.98
C LEU A 264 -29.02 3.84 -19.76
N ALA A 265 -27.89 3.65 -19.08
CA ALA A 265 -26.59 3.56 -19.73
C ALA A 265 -26.56 2.39 -20.72
N ILE A 266 -27.01 1.19 -20.31
CA ILE A 266 -27.07 0.00 -21.18
C ILE A 266 -27.92 0.26 -22.42
N ASP A 267 -29.13 0.79 -22.26
CA ASP A 267 -30.04 1.04 -23.38
C ASP A 267 -29.47 2.09 -24.34
N THR A 268 -28.84 3.14 -23.79
CA THR A 268 -28.23 4.21 -24.59
C THR A 268 -26.98 3.72 -25.32
N TYR A 269 -26.13 2.88 -24.71
CA TYR A 269 -25.00 2.27 -25.41
C TYR A 269 -25.45 1.33 -26.53
N LYS A 270 -26.51 0.54 -26.30
CA LYS A 270 -27.11 -0.29 -27.36
C LYS A 270 -27.58 0.57 -28.52
N ARG A 271 -28.21 1.72 -28.24
CA ARG A 271 -28.62 2.66 -29.29
C ARG A 271 -27.42 3.20 -30.08
N ALA A 272 -26.32 3.53 -29.41
CA ALA A 272 -25.08 3.95 -30.08
C ALA A 272 -24.55 2.86 -31.02
N ILE A 273 -24.57 1.60 -30.58
CA ILE A 273 -24.13 0.43 -31.36
C ILE A 273 -25.07 0.14 -32.55
N GLU A 274 -26.38 0.26 -32.36
CA GLU A 274 -27.37 0.12 -33.45
C GLU A 274 -27.12 1.14 -34.57
N LEU A 275 -26.79 2.37 -34.19
CA LEU A 275 -26.49 3.46 -35.13
C LEU A 275 -25.11 3.28 -35.78
N GLN A 276 -24.13 2.77 -35.04
CA GLN A 276 -22.77 2.51 -35.53
C GLN A 276 -22.24 1.16 -35.01
N PRO A 277 -22.39 0.07 -35.79
CA PRO A 277 -21.93 -1.26 -35.38
C PRO A 277 -20.41 -1.42 -35.26
N ASN A 278 -19.62 -0.56 -35.91
CA ASN A 278 -18.15 -0.54 -35.79
C ASN A 278 -17.71 0.55 -34.78
N PHE A 279 -18.06 0.36 -33.51
CA PHE A 279 -17.76 1.31 -32.43
C PHE A 279 -17.20 0.61 -31.18
N PRO A 280 -15.91 0.21 -31.19
CA PRO A 280 -15.30 -0.61 -30.13
C PRO A 280 -15.46 -0.04 -28.71
N ASP A 281 -15.35 1.28 -28.53
CA ASP A 281 -15.53 1.94 -27.23
C ASP A 281 -16.94 1.73 -26.66
N ALA A 282 -17.97 1.81 -27.50
CA ALA A 282 -19.36 1.57 -27.07
C ALA A 282 -19.59 0.12 -26.64
N TYR A 283 -18.98 -0.85 -27.34
CA TYR A 283 -19.00 -2.27 -26.93
C TYR A 283 -18.27 -2.48 -25.60
N CYS A 284 -17.09 -1.87 -25.41
CA CYS A 284 -16.33 -1.94 -24.17
C CYS A 284 -17.11 -1.33 -22.99
N ASN A 285 -17.70 -0.16 -23.18
CA ASN A 285 -18.44 0.55 -22.14
C ASN A 285 -19.79 -0.11 -21.82
N LEU A 286 -20.47 -0.69 -22.82
CA LEU A 286 -21.64 -1.55 -22.59
C LEU A 286 -21.25 -2.78 -21.75
N ALA A 287 -20.12 -3.41 -22.06
CA ALA A 287 -19.61 -4.54 -21.28
C ALA A 287 -19.31 -4.15 -19.82
N ASN A 288 -18.73 -2.96 -19.58
CA ASN A 288 -18.55 -2.41 -18.23
C ASN A 288 -19.90 -2.30 -17.49
N ALA A 289 -20.92 -1.71 -18.12
CA ALA A 289 -22.25 -1.56 -17.53
C ALA A 289 -22.95 -2.91 -17.26
N LEU A 290 -22.81 -3.89 -18.16
CA LEU A 290 -23.34 -5.23 -17.96
C LEU A 290 -22.63 -5.97 -16.83
N LYS A 291 -21.32 -5.77 -16.68
CA LYS A 291 -20.54 -6.33 -15.56
C LYS A 291 -21.02 -5.78 -14.22
N GLU A 292 -21.21 -4.47 -14.10
CA GLU A 292 -21.77 -3.83 -12.89
C GLU A 292 -23.18 -4.35 -12.56
N LYS A 293 -23.99 -4.67 -13.58
CA LYS A 293 -25.30 -5.31 -13.43
C LYS A 293 -25.22 -6.81 -13.06
N GLY A 294 -24.03 -7.40 -12.99
CA GLY A 294 -23.81 -8.81 -12.68
C GLY A 294 -23.95 -9.77 -13.89
N LYS A 295 -24.14 -9.25 -15.10
CA LYS A 295 -24.25 -10.03 -16.34
C LYS A 295 -22.88 -10.31 -16.95
N VAL A 296 -22.04 -11.03 -16.22
CA VAL A 296 -20.61 -11.23 -16.55
C VAL A 296 -20.41 -11.95 -17.89
N SER A 297 -21.23 -12.98 -18.19
CA SER A 297 -21.11 -13.72 -19.46
C SER A 297 -21.43 -12.84 -20.68
N GLU A 298 -22.47 -12.02 -20.60
CA GLU A 298 -22.80 -11.06 -21.66
C GLU A 298 -21.67 -10.03 -21.81
N ALA A 299 -21.17 -9.48 -20.70
CA ALA A 299 -20.05 -8.53 -20.73
C ALA A 299 -18.81 -9.11 -21.43
N GLU A 300 -18.46 -10.37 -21.17
CA GLU A 300 -17.37 -11.07 -21.85
C GLU A 300 -17.58 -11.13 -23.38
N GLU A 301 -18.79 -11.41 -23.86
CA GLU A 301 -19.11 -11.43 -25.29
C GLU A 301 -18.95 -10.05 -25.94
N TYR A 302 -19.37 -8.98 -25.26
CA TYR A 302 -19.22 -7.61 -25.75
C TYR A 302 -17.75 -7.16 -25.76
N TYR A 303 -16.92 -7.51 -24.77
CA TYR A 303 -15.47 -7.26 -24.84
C TYR A 303 -14.82 -8.02 -26.01
N ASN A 304 -15.17 -9.29 -26.20
CA ASN A 304 -14.66 -10.07 -27.33
C ASN A 304 -15.11 -9.45 -28.66
N THR A 305 -16.30 -8.87 -28.73
CA THR A 305 -16.77 -8.15 -29.92
C THR A 305 -15.95 -6.88 -30.16
N ALA A 306 -15.71 -6.07 -29.13
CA ALA A 306 -14.84 -4.90 -29.21
C ALA A 306 -13.44 -5.28 -29.73
N LEU A 307 -12.87 -6.39 -29.26
CA LEU A 307 -11.56 -6.89 -29.68
C LEU A 307 -11.55 -7.52 -31.08
N ARG A 308 -12.69 -8.05 -31.57
CA ARG A 308 -12.83 -8.45 -32.98
C ARG A 308 -12.83 -7.24 -33.91
N LEU A 309 -13.48 -6.15 -33.51
CA LEU A 309 -13.51 -4.90 -34.27
C LEU A 309 -12.16 -4.17 -34.21
N CYS A 310 -11.52 -4.15 -33.04
CA CYS A 310 -10.22 -3.51 -32.81
C CYS A 310 -9.34 -4.39 -31.91
N PRO A 311 -8.48 -5.25 -32.48
CA PRO A 311 -7.58 -6.13 -31.72
C PRO A 311 -6.53 -5.42 -30.86
N THR A 312 -6.39 -4.10 -31.04
CA THR A 312 -5.47 -3.22 -30.30
C THR A 312 -6.21 -2.35 -29.26
N HIS A 313 -7.45 -2.69 -28.90
CA HIS A 313 -8.21 -1.93 -27.92
C HIS A 313 -7.79 -2.28 -26.47
N ALA A 314 -6.87 -1.50 -25.91
CA ALA A 314 -6.21 -1.79 -24.63
C ALA A 314 -7.18 -1.90 -23.44
N ASP A 315 -8.19 -1.03 -23.35
CA ASP A 315 -9.20 -1.07 -22.28
C ASP A 315 -10.00 -2.37 -22.28
N SER A 316 -10.41 -2.86 -23.45
CA SER A 316 -11.10 -4.14 -23.56
C SER A 316 -10.21 -5.32 -23.19
N LEU A 317 -8.91 -5.28 -23.52
CA LEU A 317 -7.96 -6.32 -23.08
C LEU A 317 -7.83 -6.33 -21.54
N ASN A 318 -7.64 -5.17 -20.92
CA ASN A 318 -7.54 -5.05 -19.45
C ASN A 318 -8.83 -5.47 -18.74
N ASN A 319 -9.99 -5.08 -19.25
CA ASN A 319 -11.27 -5.41 -18.62
C ASN A 319 -11.65 -6.88 -18.83
N LEU A 320 -11.35 -7.46 -20.00
CA LEU A 320 -11.47 -8.90 -20.21
C LEU A 320 -10.52 -9.66 -19.28
N ALA A 321 -9.29 -9.19 -19.08
CA ALA A 321 -8.34 -9.77 -18.14
C ALA A 321 -8.90 -9.77 -16.70
N ASN A 322 -9.56 -8.68 -16.27
CA ASN A 322 -10.23 -8.62 -14.98
C ASN A 322 -11.32 -9.70 -14.84
N ILE A 323 -12.12 -9.94 -15.88
CA ILE A 323 -13.11 -11.02 -15.90
C ILE A 323 -12.42 -12.39 -15.80
N LYS A 324 -11.36 -12.62 -16.59
CA LYS A 324 -10.61 -13.89 -16.54
C LYS A 324 -10.02 -14.15 -15.17
N ARG A 325 -9.51 -13.11 -14.51
CA ARG A 325 -9.05 -13.17 -13.11
C ARG A 325 -10.18 -13.57 -12.16
N GLU A 326 -11.33 -12.91 -12.26
CA GLU A 326 -12.52 -13.21 -11.43
C GLU A 326 -13.06 -14.64 -11.68
N GLN A 327 -12.89 -15.18 -12.88
CA GLN A 327 -13.20 -16.57 -13.25
C GLN A 327 -12.14 -17.59 -12.78
N GLY A 328 -11.05 -17.15 -12.15
CA GLY A 328 -9.94 -18.02 -11.73
C GLY A 328 -8.99 -18.43 -12.86
N LYS A 329 -9.12 -17.85 -14.07
CA LYS A 329 -8.24 -18.11 -15.23
C LYS A 329 -7.05 -17.14 -15.21
N ALA A 330 -6.17 -17.32 -14.22
CA ALA A 330 -5.07 -16.41 -13.94
C ALA A 330 -4.11 -16.21 -15.13
N GLU A 331 -3.77 -17.28 -15.87
CA GLU A 331 -2.83 -17.21 -16.98
C GLU A 331 -3.41 -16.46 -18.19
N GLU A 332 -4.69 -16.65 -18.47
CA GLU A 332 -5.39 -15.87 -19.50
C GLU A 332 -5.41 -14.39 -19.12
N ALA A 333 -5.71 -14.07 -17.85
CA ALA A 333 -5.69 -12.70 -17.36
C ALA A 333 -4.30 -12.04 -17.54
N ILE A 334 -3.23 -12.71 -17.11
CA ILE A 334 -1.86 -12.21 -17.25
C ILE A 334 -1.51 -11.95 -18.72
N ARG A 335 -1.80 -12.89 -19.63
CA ARG A 335 -1.54 -12.70 -21.07
C ARG A 335 -2.28 -11.48 -21.63
N LEU A 336 -3.52 -11.28 -21.22
CA LEU A 336 -4.32 -10.14 -21.66
C LEU A 336 -3.80 -8.80 -21.09
N TYR A 337 -3.39 -8.74 -19.81
CA TYR A 337 -2.75 -7.55 -19.25
C TYR A 337 -1.43 -7.22 -19.95
N VAL A 338 -0.58 -8.22 -20.18
CA VAL A 338 0.70 -8.02 -20.91
C VAL A 338 0.43 -7.48 -22.30
N ARG A 339 -0.53 -8.05 -23.04
CA ARG A 339 -0.90 -7.55 -24.37
C ARG A 339 -1.44 -6.12 -24.32
N ALA A 340 -2.23 -5.76 -23.30
CA ALA A 340 -2.70 -4.39 -23.12
C ALA A 340 -1.52 -3.42 -22.94
N LEU A 341 -0.47 -3.82 -22.19
CA LEU A 341 0.73 -3.02 -21.96
C LEU A 341 1.68 -2.99 -23.17
N GLU A 342 1.72 -4.03 -24.00
CA GLU A 342 2.44 -4.01 -25.28
C GLU A 342 1.86 -2.95 -26.24
N ILE A 343 0.54 -2.76 -26.20
CA ILE A 343 -0.16 -1.77 -27.02
C ILE A 343 -0.09 -0.38 -26.41
N TYR A 344 -0.32 -0.28 -25.09
CA TYR A 344 -0.31 0.99 -24.37
C TYR A 344 0.55 0.88 -23.09
N PRO A 345 1.86 1.18 -23.20
CA PRO A 345 2.79 1.07 -22.06
C PRO A 345 2.47 2.01 -20.89
N GLU A 346 1.87 3.18 -21.14
CA GLU A 346 1.51 4.15 -20.10
C GLU A 346 0.13 3.84 -19.45
N PHE A 347 -0.29 2.56 -19.45
CA PHE A 347 -1.55 2.14 -18.83
C PHE A 347 -1.38 1.78 -17.34
N ALA A 348 -1.39 2.80 -16.48
CA ALA A 348 -1.17 2.63 -15.04
C ALA A 348 -2.05 1.54 -14.37
N VAL A 349 -3.34 1.47 -14.75
CA VAL A 349 -4.29 0.48 -14.21
C VAL A 349 -3.91 -0.95 -14.61
N ALA A 350 -3.50 -1.17 -15.86
CA ALA A 350 -3.05 -2.49 -16.32
C ALA A 350 -1.75 -2.93 -15.64
N HIS A 351 -0.81 -2.00 -15.42
CA HIS A 351 0.39 -2.26 -14.60
C HIS A 351 0.02 -2.71 -13.17
N SER A 352 -0.89 -1.99 -12.50
CA SER A 352 -1.34 -2.34 -11.14
C SER A 352 -2.05 -3.70 -11.09
N ASN A 353 -2.92 -3.99 -12.06
CA ASN A 353 -3.63 -5.27 -12.15
C ASN A 353 -2.69 -6.45 -12.43
N LEU A 354 -1.73 -6.28 -13.34
CA LEU A 354 -0.69 -7.28 -13.62
C LEU A 354 0.18 -7.54 -12.39
N ALA A 355 0.60 -6.48 -11.69
CA ALA A 355 1.36 -6.58 -10.45
C ALA A 355 0.63 -7.41 -9.39
N SER A 356 -0.68 -7.21 -9.23
CA SER A 356 -1.51 -8.01 -8.31
C SER A 356 -1.52 -9.50 -8.69
N MET A 357 -1.57 -9.84 -9.98
CA MET A 357 -1.48 -11.23 -10.43
C MET A 357 -0.10 -11.84 -10.20
N LEU A 358 0.97 -11.09 -10.45
CA LEU A 358 2.34 -11.52 -10.18
C LEU A 358 2.59 -11.73 -8.68
N GLN A 359 2.01 -10.88 -7.83
CA GLN A 359 2.02 -11.05 -6.38
C GLN A 359 1.35 -12.38 -5.98
N LEU A 360 0.18 -12.71 -6.54
CA LEU A 360 -0.50 -13.98 -6.29
C LEU A 360 0.34 -15.20 -6.73
N GLN A 361 1.14 -15.06 -7.79
CA GLN A 361 2.11 -16.08 -8.24
C GLN A 361 3.38 -16.16 -7.37
N GLY A 362 3.54 -15.30 -6.37
CA GLY A 362 4.73 -15.20 -5.53
C GLY A 362 5.93 -14.50 -6.20
N LYS A 363 5.72 -13.87 -7.38
CA LYS A 363 6.74 -13.10 -8.10
C LYS A 363 6.81 -11.66 -7.58
N LEU A 364 7.10 -11.53 -6.28
CA LEU A 364 7.00 -10.26 -5.54
C LEU A 364 7.88 -9.14 -6.11
N GLN A 365 9.08 -9.48 -6.59
CA GLN A 365 9.99 -8.49 -7.18
C GLN A 365 9.46 -7.94 -8.52
N GLU A 366 8.92 -8.81 -9.38
CA GLU A 366 8.29 -8.39 -10.65
C GLU A 366 7.04 -7.53 -10.37
N ALA A 367 6.24 -7.91 -9.37
CA ALA A 367 5.09 -7.12 -8.94
C ALA A 367 5.48 -5.70 -8.49
N LEU A 368 6.55 -5.55 -7.70
CA LEU A 368 7.05 -4.23 -7.30
C LEU A 368 7.46 -3.35 -8.49
N LEU A 369 8.08 -3.92 -9.53
CA LEU A 369 8.45 -3.18 -10.73
C LEU A 369 7.20 -2.60 -11.42
N HIS A 370 6.16 -3.43 -11.60
CA HIS A 370 4.93 -2.96 -12.23
C HIS A 370 4.16 -1.94 -11.36
N TYR A 371 4.13 -2.09 -10.03
CA TYR A 371 3.54 -1.05 -9.17
C TYR A 371 4.31 0.27 -9.24
N ARG A 372 5.65 0.23 -9.31
CA ARG A 372 6.46 1.44 -9.49
C ARG A 372 6.16 2.14 -10.81
N GLU A 373 6.00 1.38 -11.90
CA GLU A 373 5.58 1.96 -13.18
C GLU A 373 4.17 2.57 -13.10
N ALA A 374 3.20 1.88 -12.50
CA ALA A 374 1.86 2.43 -12.29
C ALA A 374 1.88 3.77 -11.52
N ILE A 375 2.74 3.87 -10.50
CA ILE A 375 2.93 5.08 -9.70
C ILE A 375 3.71 6.16 -10.46
N ARG A 376 4.70 5.79 -11.28
CA ARG A 376 5.44 6.72 -12.14
C ARG A 376 4.48 7.40 -13.14
N ILE A 377 3.61 6.61 -13.75
CA ILE A 377 2.60 7.07 -14.71
C ILE A 377 1.53 7.92 -13.99
N SER A 378 1.04 7.44 -12.84
CA SER A 378 0.01 8.13 -12.05
C SER A 378 0.44 8.27 -10.57
N PRO A 379 1.12 9.38 -10.21
CA PRO A 379 1.59 9.61 -8.84
C PRO A 379 0.49 9.78 -7.78
N THR A 380 -0.77 9.91 -8.22
CA THR A 380 -1.97 10.02 -7.36
C THR A 380 -2.77 8.72 -7.31
N PHE A 381 -2.19 7.59 -7.74
CA PHE A 381 -2.88 6.30 -7.75
C PHE A 381 -2.82 5.62 -6.37
N ALA A 382 -3.75 5.98 -5.48
CA ALA A 382 -3.77 5.51 -4.09
C ALA A 382 -3.80 3.96 -3.96
N ASP A 383 -4.58 3.26 -4.78
CA ASP A 383 -4.66 1.79 -4.77
C ASP A 383 -3.31 1.13 -5.11
N ALA A 384 -2.55 1.67 -6.07
CA ALA A 384 -1.23 1.17 -6.42
C ALA A 384 -0.25 1.30 -5.24
N TYR A 385 -0.27 2.43 -4.52
CA TYR A 385 0.51 2.56 -3.28
C TYR A 385 0.10 1.54 -2.22
N SER A 386 -1.21 1.36 -1.97
CA SER A 386 -1.68 0.38 -0.98
C SER A 386 -1.26 -1.05 -1.34
N ASN A 387 -1.44 -1.45 -2.60
CA ASN A 387 -1.09 -2.79 -3.06
C ASN A 387 0.44 -3.02 -3.10
N MET A 388 1.23 -2.01 -3.47
CA MET A 388 2.68 -2.05 -3.32
C MET A 388 3.09 -2.21 -1.85
N GLY A 389 2.41 -1.52 -0.93
CA GLY A 389 2.62 -1.68 0.51
C GLY A 389 2.37 -3.11 0.99
N ASN A 390 1.32 -3.78 0.50
CA ASN A 390 1.06 -5.20 0.78
C ASN A 390 2.21 -6.09 0.29
N THR A 391 2.71 -5.84 -0.92
CA THR A 391 3.83 -6.58 -1.51
C THR A 391 5.12 -6.39 -0.70
N LEU A 392 5.41 -5.15 -0.26
CA LEU A 392 6.56 -4.85 0.60
C LEU A 392 6.44 -5.51 1.96
N LYS A 393 5.23 -5.57 2.54
CA LYS A 393 4.96 -6.28 3.78
C LYS A 393 5.26 -7.78 3.65
N GLU A 394 4.88 -8.41 2.53
CA GLU A 394 5.21 -9.82 2.24
C GLU A 394 6.72 -10.04 2.08
N LEU A 395 7.44 -9.08 1.51
CA LEU A 395 8.90 -9.04 1.44
C LEU A 395 9.60 -8.69 2.76
N GLN A 396 8.82 -8.49 3.84
CA GLN A 396 9.29 -8.05 5.16
C GLN A 396 9.92 -6.65 5.20
N ASP A 397 9.74 -5.83 4.16
CA ASP A 397 10.06 -4.40 4.19
C ASP A 397 8.92 -3.61 4.86
N VAL A 398 8.92 -3.67 6.19
CA VAL A 398 7.90 -3.04 7.04
C VAL A 398 7.91 -1.51 6.89
N GLN A 399 9.08 -0.89 6.78
CA GLN A 399 9.21 0.56 6.68
C GLN A 399 8.70 1.07 5.32
N GLY A 400 9.11 0.41 4.23
CA GLY A 400 8.59 0.72 2.90
C GLY A 400 7.08 0.55 2.82
N ALA A 401 6.53 -0.52 3.41
CA ALA A 401 5.10 -0.75 3.45
C ALA A 401 4.33 0.36 4.19
N MET A 402 4.82 0.80 5.36
CA MET A 402 4.20 1.90 6.11
C MET A 402 4.18 3.21 5.31
N GLN A 403 5.29 3.56 4.65
CA GLN A 403 5.38 4.76 3.82
C GLN A 403 4.37 4.71 2.68
N CYS A 404 4.20 3.54 2.05
CA CYS A 404 3.22 3.35 0.98
C CYS A 404 1.78 3.56 1.47
N TYR A 405 1.40 2.95 2.59
CA TYR A 405 0.05 3.15 3.15
C TYR A 405 -0.19 4.60 3.58
N GLN A 406 0.79 5.24 4.21
CA GLN A 406 0.71 6.66 4.57
C GLN A 406 0.53 7.53 3.32
N ARG A 407 1.24 7.24 2.23
CA ARG A 407 1.08 7.96 0.97
C ARG A 407 -0.30 7.74 0.34
N ALA A 408 -0.81 6.50 0.36
CA ALA A 408 -2.16 6.20 -0.08
C ALA A 408 -3.23 6.99 0.71
N ILE A 409 -3.06 7.10 2.04
CA ILE A 409 -3.93 7.90 2.92
C ILE A 409 -3.78 9.41 2.66
N GLN A 410 -2.58 9.91 2.38
CA GLN A 410 -2.38 11.32 2.03
C GLN A 410 -3.10 11.69 0.73
N ILE A 411 -3.06 10.81 -0.27
CA ILE A 411 -3.73 10.99 -1.56
C ILE A 411 -5.25 10.86 -1.39
N ASN A 412 -5.70 9.83 -0.66
CA ASN A 412 -7.10 9.58 -0.38
C ASN A 412 -7.32 9.34 1.13
N PRO A 413 -7.65 10.40 1.90
CA PRO A 413 -7.88 10.29 3.35
C PRO A 413 -9.04 9.35 3.73
N ALA A 414 -10.00 9.14 2.82
CA ALA A 414 -11.15 8.27 3.01
C ALA A 414 -10.87 6.79 2.65
N PHE A 415 -9.61 6.43 2.36
CA PHE A 415 -9.25 5.08 1.95
C PHE A 415 -9.19 4.10 3.14
N ALA A 416 -10.34 3.50 3.48
CA ALA A 416 -10.49 2.62 4.63
C ALA A 416 -9.51 1.44 4.63
N ASP A 417 -9.28 0.79 3.48
CA ASP A 417 -8.39 -0.37 3.37
C ASP A 417 -6.93 0.01 3.68
N ALA A 418 -6.46 1.20 3.26
CA ALA A 418 -5.12 1.69 3.60
C ALA A 418 -4.96 1.97 5.10
N HIS A 419 -5.99 2.53 5.77
CA HIS A 419 -6.00 2.69 7.24
C HIS A 419 -5.92 1.34 7.96
N SER A 420 -6.66 0.33 7.49
CA SER A 420 -6.64 -1.04 8.03
C SER A 420 -5.27 -1.70 7.85
N ASN A 421 -4.66 -1.56 6.66
CA ASN A 421 -3.35 -2.14 6.37
C ASN A 421 -2.24 -1.49 7.21
N LEU A 422 -2.28 -0.15 7.37
CA LEU A 422 -1.38 0.57 8.27
C LEU A 422 -1.55 0.11 9.73
N ALA A 423 -2.81 -0.03 10.18
CA ALA A 423 -3.11 -0.53 11.52
C ALA A 423 -2.58 -1.95 11.76
N SER A 424 -2.60 -2.83 10.75
CA SER A 424 -2.00 -4.15 10.83
C SER A 424 -0.50 -4.08 11.07
N ILE A 425 0.23 -3.21 10.36
CA ILE A 425 1.67 -3.08 10.57
C ILE A 425 1.98 -2.48 11.95
N LEU A 426 1.22 -1.47 12.38
CA LEU A 426 1.38 -0.87 13.70
C LEU A 426 1.16 -1.90 14.82
N LYS A 427 0.15 -2.76 14.67
CA LYS A 427 -0.11 -3.89 15.56
C LYS A 427 1.09 -4.83 15.61
N ASP A 428 1.58 -5.27 14.45
CA ASP A 428 2.71 -6.22 14.35
C ASP A 428 4.02 -5.61 14.87
N SER A 429 4.13 -4.28 14.87
CA SER A 429 5.26 -3.51 15.43
C SER A 429 5.10 -3.21 16.93
N GLY A 430 4.01 -3.66 17.56
CA GLY A 430 3.73 -3.44 19.00
C GLY A 430 3.10 -2.08 19.33
N ASN A 431 2.87 -1.21 18.36
CA ASN A 431 2.20 0.09 18.56
C ASN A 431 0.67 -0.09 18.53
N LEU A 432 0.15 -0.70 19.59
CA LEU A 432 -1.27 -1.07 19.69
C LEU A 432 -2.21 0.13 19.77
N ALA A 433 -1.79 1.24 20.40
CA ALA A 433 -2.62 2.43 20.56
C ALA A 433 -2.92 3.09 19.20
N ASP A 434 -1.91 3.27 18.36
CA ASP A 434 -2.08 3.82 17.02
C ASP A 434 -2.81 2.83 16.12
N ALA A 435 -2.54 1.52 16.23
CA ALA A 435 -3.29 0.49 15.51
C ALA A 435 -4.79 0.54 15.82
N ILE A 436 -5.17 0.63 17.10
CA ILE A 436 -6.58 0.75 17.53
C ILE A 436 -7.21 2.00 16.92
N THR A 437 -6.50 3.12 16.94
CA THR A 437 -6.99 4.39 16.36
C THR A 437 -7.23 4.26 14.86
N SER A 438 -6.25 3.72 14.12
CA SER A 438 -6.36 3.52 12.68
C SER A 438 -7.47 2.53 12.30
N TYR A 439 -7.63 1.41 13.03
CA TYR A 439 -8.77 0.50 12.79
C TYR A 439 -10.12 1.16 13.07
N LYS A 440 -10.24 1.98 14.12
CA LYS A 440 -11.47 2.75 14.39
C LYS A 440 -11.76 3.73 13.25
N THR A 441 -10.75 4.39 12.70
CA THR A 441 -10.90 5.26 11.53
C THR A 441 -11.36 4.47 10.31
N ALA A 442 -10.74 3.31 10.02
CA ALA A 442 -11.16 2.44 8.91
C ALA A 442 -12.64 2.02 9.05
N LEU A 443 -13.08 1.64 10.25
CA LEU A 443 -14.48 1.27 10.52
C LEU A 443 -15.45 2.45 10.50
N LYS A 444 -15.00 3.68 10.80
CA LYS A 444 -15.80 4.89 10.64
C LYS A 444 -16.04 5.20 9.16
N LEU A 445 -15.03 5.01 8.32
CA LEU A 445 -15.11 5.20 6.86
C LEU A 445 -15.91 4.07 6.19
N LYS A 446 -15.73 2.83 6.64
CA LYS A 446 -16.37 1.62 6.11
C LYS A 446 -16.91 0.77 7.26
N PRO A 447 -18.17 0.98 7.70
CA PRO A 447 -18.75 0.26 8.83
C PRO A 447 -18.86 -1.26 8.64
N ASN A 448 -19.10 -1.70 7.40
CA ASN A 448 -19.09 -3.12 7.02
C ASN A 448 -17.67 -3.53 6.56
N PHE A 449 -16.75 -3.64 7.52
CA PHE A 449 -15.37 -4.06 7.26
C PHE A 449 -14.92 -5.16 8.24
N PRO A 450 -15.25 -6.44 7.94
CA PRO A 450 -14.96 -7.57 8.81
C PRO A 450 -13.48 -7.71 9.24
N ASP A 451 -12.54 -7.51 8.32
CA ASP A 451 -11.10 -7.63 8.61
C ASP A 451 -10.62 -6.59 9.62
N ALA A 452 -11.01 -5.33 9.43
CA ALA A 452 -10.69 -4.25 10.37
C ALA A 452 -11.36 -4.49 11.74
N PHE A 453 -12.60 -5.00 11.76
CA PHE A 453 -13.33 -5.29 13.00
C PHE A 453 -12.68 -6.43 13.80
N CYS A 454 -12.35 -7.55 13.15
CA CYS A 454 -11.73 -8.69 13.83
C CYS A 454 -10.33 -8.35 14.34
N ASN A 455 -9.54 -7.62 13.56
CA ASN A 455 -8.23 -7.16 14.01
C ASN A 455 -8.31 -6.13 15.14
N LEU A 456 -9.27 -5.21 15.11
CA LEU A 456 -9.54 -4.31 16.24
C LEU A 456 -9.92 -5.11 17.49
N ALA A 457 -10.81 -6.09 17.37
CA ALA A 457 -11.20 -6.95 18.50
C ALA A 457 -10.00 -7.70 19.08
N HIS A 458 -9.07 -8.13 18.25
CA HIS A 458 -7.80 -8.72 18.71
C HIS A 458 -6.90 -7.71 19.42
N CYS A 459 -6.73 -6.50 18.90
CA CYS A 459 -5.97 -5.44 19.59
C CYS A 459 -6.57 -5.12 20.96
N LEU A 460 -7.90 -5.00 21.04
CA LEU A 460 -8.62 -4.78 22.30
C LEU A 460 -8.46 -5.94 23.28
N GLN A 461 -8.38 -7.18 22.77
CA GLN A 461 -8.07 -8.37 23.57
C GLN A 461 -6.65 -8.32 24.15
N ILE A 462 -5.65 -7.85 23.38
CA ILE A 462 -4.26 -7.72 23.86
C ILE A 462 -4.15 -6.67 24.97
N VAL A 463 -4.84 -5.53 24.83
CA VAL A 463 -4.81 -4.45 25.84
C VAL A 463 -5.83 -4.63 26.97
N CYS A 464 -6.50 -5.78 27.03
CA CYS A 464 -7.54 -6.09 28.02
C CYS A 464 -8.69 -5.07 28.07
N ASP A 465 -9.06 -4.45 26.95
CA ASP A 465 -10.24 -3.60 26.88
C ASP A 465 -11.50 -4.46 26.70
N TRP A 466 -12.21 -4.65 27.80
CA TRP A 466 -13.44 -5.45 27.88
C TRP A 466 -14.73 -4.64 27.91
N SER A 467 -14.66 -3.32 27.64
CA SER A 467 -15.79 -2.38 27.81
C SER A 467 -17.07 -2.82 27.09
N ASP A 468 -16.96 -3.36 25.88
CA ASP A 468 -18.08 -3.88 25.07
C ASP A 468 -17.92 -5.38 24.71
N TYR A 469 -17.12 -6.14 25.48
CA TYR A 469 -16.68 -7.51 25.15
C TYR A 469 -17.81 -8.43 24.67
N LYS A 470 -18.93 -8.51 25.41
CA LYS A 470 -20.06 -9.39 25.06
C LYS A 470 -20.67 -9.05 23.69
N HIS A 471 -20.90 -7.77 23.43
CA HIS A 471 -21.46 -7.32 22.15
C HIS A 471 -20.47 -7.56 21.01
N ARG A 472 -19.20 -7.21 21.24
CA ARG A 472 -18.10 -7.40 20.29
C ARG A 472 -17.93 -8.86 19.89
N MET A 473 -17.94 -9.79 20.86
CA MET A 473 -17.83 -11.23 20.58
C MET A 473 -19.04 -11.76 19.81
N LYS A 474 -20.27 -11.34 20.17
CA LYS A 474 -21.48 -11.74 19.43
C LYS A 474 -21.42 -11.29 17.97
N LYS A 475 -21.00 -10.05 17.72
CA LYS A 475 -20.84 -9.51 16.37
C LYS A 475 -19.74 -10.24 15.59
N LEU A 476 -18.60 -10.51 16.21
CA LEU A 476 -17.50 -11.28 15.60
C LEU A 476 -17.97 -12.68 15.16
N VAL A 477 -18.68 -13.40 16.02
CA VAL A 477 -19.21 -14.74 15.68
C VAL A 477 -20.18 -14.67 14.51
N SER A 478 -21.07 -13.66 14.48
CA SER A 478 -21.99 -13.44 13.36
C SER A 478 -21.24 -13.19 12.04
N MET A 479 -20.25 -12.29 12.05
CA MET A 479 -19.47 -11.97 10.84
C MET A 479 -18.73 -13.20 10.31
N VAL A 480 -18.14 -14.01 11.20
CA VAL A 480 -17.47 -15.25 10.81
C VAL A 480 -18.47 -16.24 10.22
N GLN A 481 -19.66 -16.37 10.79
CA GLN A 481 -20.72 -17.23 10.25
C GLN A 481 -21.11 -16.81 8.83
N ASP A 482 -21.41 -15.52 8.64
CA ASP A 482 -21.79 -14.96 7.33
C ASP A 482 -20.71 -15.19 6.27
N GLN A 483 -19.43 -15.02 6.65
CA GLN A 483 -18.29 -15.26 5.77
C GLN A 483 -18.16 -16.74 5.38
N LEU A 484 -18.31 -17.65 6.33
CA LEU A 484 -18.24 -19.09 6.08
C LEU A 484 -19.38 -19.56 5.18
N GLU A 485 -20.60 -19.05 5.37
CA GLU A 485 -21.77 -19.35 4.52
C GLU A 485 -21.64 -18.78 3.12
N SER A 486 -21.09 -17.57 2.99
CA SER A 486 -20.86 -16.90 1.70
C SER A 486 -19.61 -17.38 0.96
N ASN A 487 -19.00 -18.48 1.39
CA ASN A 487 -17.77 -19.05 0.82
C ASN A 487 -16.56 -18.08 0.81
N ARG A 488 -16.57 -17.04 1.67
CA ARG A 488 -15.48 -16.04 1.78
C ARG A 488 -14.41 -16.52 2.75
N LEU A 489 -13.18 -16.02 2.57
CA LEU A 489 -12.10 -16.23 3.53
C LEU A 489 -12.48 -15.53 4.86
N PRO A 490 -12.49 -16.22 6.01
CA PRO A 490 -12.84 -15.59 7.27
C PRO A 490 -11.78 -14.59 7.73
N SER A 491 -12.24 -13.46 8.28
CA SER A 491 -11.36 -12.41 8.82
C SER A 491 -10.63 -12.80 10.10
N VAL A 492 -11.15 -13.81 10.80
CA VAL A 492 -10.46 -14.42 11.95
C VAL A 492 -9.43 -15.40 11.41
N HIS A 493 -8.15 -15.12 11.65
CA HIS A 493 -7.10 -16.07 11.34
C HIS A 493 -7.20 -17.35 12.20
N PRO A 494 -6.76 -18.51 11.69
CA PRO A 494 -6.90 -19.80 12.38
C PRO A 494 -6.28 -19.80 13.79
N HIS A 495 -5.10 -19.22 13.95
CA HIS A 495 -4.40 -19.14 15.25
C HIS A 495 -5.15 -18.28 16.29
N HIS A 496 -5.99 -17.34 15.88
CA HIS A 496 -6.81 -16.52 16.79
C HIS A 496 -8.16 -17.17 17.13
N SER A 497 -8.62 -18.12 16.32
CA SER A 497 -9.98 -18.68 16.43
C SER A 497 -10.28 -19.34 17.79
N MET A 498 -9.25 -19.80 18.52
CA MET A 498 -9.40 -20.37 19.85
C MET A 498 -9.66 -19.33 20.95
N LEU A 499 -9.35 -18.06 20.70
CA LEU A 499 -9.58 -16.96 21.64
C LEU A 499 -11.04 -16.51 21.67
N TYR A 500 -11.84 -16.93 20.69
CA TYR A 500 -13.20 -16.47 20.50
C TYR A 500 -14.21 -17.60 20.74
N PRO A 501 -15.46 -17.25 21.12
CA PRO A 501 -16.52 -18.22 21.39
C PRO A 501 -17.12 -18.82 20.11
N LEU A 502 -16.25 -19.34 19.25
CA LEU A 502 -16.59 -20.06 18.02
C LEU A 502 -16.82 -21.55 18.33
N THR A 503 -17.62 -22.21 17.49
CA THR A 503 -17.81 -23.67 17.58
C THR A 503 -16.59 -24.41 17.03
N HIS A 504 -16.44 -25.70 17.38
CA HIS A 504 -15.39 -26.56 16.83
C HIS A 504 -15.44 -26.62 15.30
N ASP A 505 -16.63 -26.74 14.72
CA ASP A 505 -16.85 -26.76 13.27
C ASP A 505 -16.42 -25.44 12.61
N GLN A 506 -16.76 -24.29 13.21
CA GLN A 506 -16.31 -22.98 12.72
C GLN A 506 -14.78 -22.88 12.72
N ARG A 507 -14.10 -23.29 13.80
CA ARG A 507 -12.61 -23.28 13.85
C ARG A 507 -12.00 -24.17 12.76
N LYS A 508 -12.53 -25.37 12.59
CA LYS A 508 -12.11 -26.31 11.54
C LYS A 508 -12.32 -25.74 10.14
N LYS A 509 -13.47 -25.09 9.88
CA LYS A 509 -13.78 -24.45 8.60
C LYS A 509 -12.90 -23.22 8.32
N ILE A 510 -12.61 -22.40 9.33
CA ILE A 510 -11.67 -21.27 9.21
C ILE A 510 -10.29 -21.76 8.75
N ALA A 511 -9.77 -22.80 9.40
CA ALA A 511 -8.52 -23.44 9.02
C ALA A 511 -8.61 -24.06 7.61
N GLY A 512 -9.72 -24.74 7.28
CA GLY A 512 -9.95 -25.32 5.97
C GLY A 512 -9.98 -24.30 4.83
N LYS A 513 -10.52 -23.09 5.05
CA LYS A 513 -10.48 -22.01 4.05
C LYS A 513 -9.06 -21.54 3.75
N HIS A 514 -8.20 -21.47 4.77
CA HIS A 514 -6.80 -21.13 4.58
C HIS A 514 -6.04 -22.27 3.87
N ALA A 515 -6.39 -23.53 4.14
CA ALA A 515 -5.87 -24.68 3.40
C ALA A 515 -6.27 -24.66 1.91
N SER A 516 -7.53 -24.33 1.61
CA SER A 516 -8.02 -24.18 0.23
C SER A 516 -7.24 -23.12 -0.54
N LEU A 517 -6.97 -21.97 0.09
CA LEU A 517 -6.14 -20.93 -0.52
C LEU A 517 -4.72 -21.42 -0.83
N CYS A 518 -4.13 -22.24 0.03
CA CYS A 518 -2.83 -22.86 -0.25
C CYS A 518 -2.91 -23.78 -1.48
N LEU A 519 -3.98 -24.58 -1.60
CA LEU A 519 -4.22 -25.46 -2.75
C LEU A 519 -4.42 -24.68 -4.05
N GLU A 520 -5.14 -23.56 -4.01
CA GLU A 520 -5.30 -22.64 -5.15
C GLU A 520 -3.97 -22.04 -5.59
N LYS A 521 -3.13 -21.59 -4.65
CA LYS A 521 -1.80 -21.06 -4.99
C LYS A 521 -0.90 -22.10 -5.66
N VAL A 522 -0.91 -23.34 -5.17
CA VAL A 522 -0.03 -24.38 -5.74
C VAL A 522 -0.55 -24.96 -7.05
N SER A 523 -1.86 -24.92 -7.31
CA SER A 523 -2.41 -25.38 -8.59
C SER A 523 -1.92 -24.54 -9.77
N LEU A 524 -1.68 -23.24 -9.54
CA LEU A 524 -1.08 -22.29 -10.50
C LEU A 524 0.39 -22.61 -10.84
N LEU A 525 1.06 -23.46 -10.05
CA LEU A 525 2.44 -23.88 -10.34
C LEU A 525 2.52 -25.00 -11.37
N HIS A 526 1.40 -25.66 -11.70
CA HIS A 526 1.34 -26.85 -12.58
C HIS A 526 2.35 -27.95 -12.20
N HIS A 527 2.61 -28.09 -10.91
CA HIS A 527 3.59 -29.05 -10.39
C HIS A 527 3.05 -30.48 -10.53
N GLN A 528 3.91 -31.41 -10.97
CA GLN A 528 3.52 -32.81 -11.16
C GLN A 528 3.44 -33.54 -9.81
N PRO A 529 2.35 -34.27 -9.52
CA PRO A 529 2.21 -34.99 -8.26
C PRO A 529 3.40 -35.93 -8.02
N PHE A 530 3.97 -35.87 -6.82
CA PHE A 530 5.05 -36.77 -6.41
C PHE A 530 4.56 -38.22 -6.32
N ARG A 531 5.47 -39.16 -6.62
CA ARG A 531 5.21 -40.59 -6.53
C ARG A 531 6.06 -41.21 -5.42
N PHE A 532 5.42 -42.03 -4.60
CA PHE A 532 6.06 -42.64 -3.44
C PHE A 532 6.00 -44.16 -3.48
N SER A 533 7.05 -44.82 -2.99
CA SER A 533 7.00 -46.24 -2.70
C SER A 533 6.11 -46.49 -1.48
N LYS A 534 5.24 -47.50 -1.55
CA LYS A 534 4.42 -47.94 -0.40
C LYS A 534 5.20 -48.79 0.60
N LYS A 535 6.41 -49.23 0.25
CA LYS A 535 7.26 -50.08 1.10
C LYS A 535 8.59 -49.38 1.34
N LEU A 536 9.03 -49.41 2.60
CA LEU A 536 10.39 -49.05 2.97
C LEU A 536 11.30 -50.23 2.54
N PRO A 537 12.28 -50.01 1.64
CA PRO A 537 13.29 -51.00 1.29
C PRO A 537 13.97 -51.61 2.51
N ALA A 538 14.30 -52.89 2.44
CA ALA A 538 15.01 -53.58 3.51
C ALA A 538 16.36 -52.92 3.80
N GLY A 539 16.63 -52.61 5.07
CA GLY A 539 17.86 -51.93 5.49
C GLY A 539 17.83 -50.40 5.35
N GLN A 540 16.78 -49.81 4.78
CA GLN A 540 16.64 -48.34 4.75
C GLN A 540 16.09 -47.82 6.08
N ARG A 541 16.67 -46.72 6.56
CA ARG A 541 16.20 -45.96 7.74
C ARG A 541 14.96 -45.14 7.39
N LEU A 542 14.08 -44.96 8.37
CA LEU A 542 12.95 -44.05 8.24
C LEU A 542 13.45 -42.61 8.18
N ARG A 543 13.22 -41.92 7.07
CA ARG A 543 13.54 -40.49 6.91
C ARG A 543 12.43 -39.60 7.45
N ILE A 544 12.73 -38.79 8.44
CA ILE A 544 11.80 -37.83 9.04
C ILE A 544 12.30 -36.41 8.77
N GLY A 545 11.45 -35.57 8.18
CA GLY A 545 11.73 -34.17 7.93
C GLY A 545 10.94 -33.25 8.87
N TYR A 546 11.61 -32.41 9.64
CA TYR A 546 11.00 -31.36 10.44
C TYR A 546 11.05 -30.03 9.68
N VAL A 547 9.90 -29.44 9.37
CA VAL A 547 9.83 -28.14 8.66
C VAL A 547 9.40 -27.06 9.63
N SER A 548 10.23 -26.03 9.80
CA SER A 548 9.94 -24.94 10.71
C SER A 548 10.58 -23.61 10.30
N SER A 549 9.82 -22.51 10.37
CA SER A 549 10.36 -21.14 10.44
C SER A 549 11.02 -20.79 11.77
N ASP A 550 10.95 -21.69 12.77
CA ASP A 550 11.21 -21.36 14.16
C ASP A 550 12.49 -22.02 14.71
N PHE A 551 13.34 -22.53 13.81
CA PHE A 551 14.71 -22.95 14.12
C PHE A 551 15.60 -21.72 14.33
N CYS A 552 15.35 -21.01 15.42
CA CYS A 552 15.92 -19.73 15.83
C CYS A 552 15.59 -19.54 17.34
N ASN A 553 15.88 -18.37 17.93
CA ASN A 553 15.42 -18.05 19.28
C ASN A 553 13.89 -17.83 19.31
N HIS A 554 13.16 -18.95 19.32
CA HIS A 554 11.71 -19.02 19.29
C HIS A 554 11.22 -20.14 20.22
N PRO A 555 10.02 -20.01 20.84
CA PRO A 555 9.48 -21.04 21.73
C PRO A 555 9.53 -22.46 21.16
N THR A 556 9.26 -22.65 19.86
CA THR A 556 9.38 -23.97 19.21
C THR A 556 10.76 -24.59 19.45
N SER A 557 11.86 -23.87 19.21
CA SER A 557 13.21 -24.37 19.48
C SER A 557 13.49 -24.57 20.96
N HIS A 558 12.99 -23.70 21.84
CA HIS A 558 13.09 -23.88 23.30
C HIS A 558 12.40 -25.17 23.77
N LEU A 559 11.45 -25.70 23.01
CA LEU A 559 10.75 -26.92 23.35
C LEU A 559 11.42 -28.18 22.80
N MET A 560 11.97 -28.13 21.57
CA MET A 560 12.36 -29.35 20.84
C MET A 560 13.78 -29.39 20.28
N GLN A 561 14.64 -28.40 20.53
CA GLN A 561 15.97 -28.32 19.89
C GLN A 561 16.86 -29.57 20.08
N SER A 562 16.67 -30.36 21.15
CA SER A 562 17.40 -31.62 21.35
C SER A 562 16.78 -32.83 20.64
N ILE A 563 15.54 -32.75 20.16
CA ILE A 563 14.85 -33.88 19.53
C ILE A 563 15.58 -34.40 18.29
N PRO A 564 16.08 -33.56 17.37
CA PRO A 564 16.85 -34.05 16.21
C PRO A 564 18.06 -34.91 16.60
N GLY A 565 18.80 -34.53 17.65
CA GLY A 565 19.97 -35.26 18.13
C GLY A 565 19.66 -36.53 18.93
N LEU A 566 18.45 -36.65 19.48
CA LEU A 566 18.03 -37.77 20.33
C LEU A 566 17.36 -38.92 19.57
N HIS A 567 17.18 -38.82 18.25
CA HIS A 567 16.71 -39.93 17.44
C HIS A 567 17.69 -41.11 17.44
N ASP A 568 17.15 -42.33 17.43
CA ASP A 568 17.95 -43.54 17.20
C ASP A 568 18.43 -43.59 15.75
N ARG A 569 19.67 -43.14 15.54
CA ARG A 569 20.32 -43.07 14.22
C ARG A 569 20.52 -44.44 13.56
N THR A 570 20.28 -45.55 14.24
CA THR A 570 20.25 -46.86 13.57
C THR A 570 18.94 -47.11 12.82
N LYS A 571 17.88 -46.38 13.14
CA LYS A 571 16.51 -46.58 12.61
C LYS A 571 15.95 -45.39 11.87
N VAL A 572 16.29 -44.17 12.28
CA VAL A 572 15.70 -42.92 11.78
C VAL A 572 16.78 -42.00 11.27
N GLU A 573 16.68 -41.54 10.03
CA GLU A 573 17.55 -40.51 9.42
C GLU A 573 16.83 -39.16 9.47
N VAL A 574 17.45 -38.16 10.12
CA VAL A 574 16.77 -36.91 10.49
C VAL A 574 17.13 -35.76 9.57
N PHE A 575 16.11 -35.07 9.07
CA PHE A 575 16.22 -33.86 8.26
C PHE A 575 15.51 -32.69 8.97
N CYS A 576 16.15 -31.53 9.00
CA CYS A 576 15.56 -30.28 9.47
C CYS A 576 15.57 -29.26 8.34
N TYR A 577 14.38 -28.80 7.94
CA TYR A 577 14.16 -27.81 6.89
C TYR A 577 13.78 -26.48 7.51
N SER A 578 14.67 -25.51 7.47
CA SER A 578 14.34 -24.19 7.98
C SER A 578 13.67 -23.32 6.93
N LEU A 579 12.58 -22.66 7.32
CA LEU A 579 11.92 -21.66 6.49
C LEU A 579 12.43 -20.22 6.76
N ALA A 580 13.29 -20.05 7.76
CA ALA A 580 13.86 -18.78 8.18
C ALA A 580 15.39 -18.80 8.07
N PRO A 581 16.01 -17.63 7.79
CA PRO A 581 17.46 -17.51 7.78
C PRO A 581 18.03 -17.76 9.18
N ASP A 582 19.33 -18.06 9.22
CA ASP A 582 20.08 -18.17 10.47
C ASP A 582 20.05 -16.83 11.25
N ASP A 583 19.66 -16.89 12.52
CA ASP A 583 19.58 -15.73 13.42
C ASP A 583 20.83 -15.56 14.30
N GLY A 584 21.84 -16.43 14.13
CA GLY A 584 23.10 -16.42 14.86
C GLY A 584 23.04 -17.01 16.27
N THR A 585 21.91 -17.61 16.66
CA THR A 585 21.70 -18.09 18.03
C THR A 585 22.16 -19.53 18.23
N ASN A 586 22.49 -19.89 19.49
CA ASN A 586 22.87 -21.25 19.82
C ASN A 586 21.72 -22.25 19.58
N PHE A 587 20.45 -21.80 19.61
CA PHE A 587 19.28 -22.62 19.27
C PHE A 587 19.36 -23.13 17.83
N ARG A 588 19.61 -22.22 16.87
CA ARG A 588 19.83 -22.56 15.46
C ARG A 588 21.02 -23.49 15.30
N ALA A 589 22.16 -23.12 15.89
CA ALA A 589 23.38 -23.89 15.80
C ALA A 589 23.21 -25.33 16.33
N LYS A 590 22.52 -25.52 17.45
CA LYS A 590 22.26 -26.83 18.04
C LYS A 590 21.43 -27.71 17.12
N VAL A 591 20.29 -27.20 16.62
CA VAL A 591 19.44 -27.97 15.68
C VAL A 591 20.21 -28.34 14.41
N ALA A 592 20.99 -27.40 13.86
CA ALA A 592 21.79 -27.63 12.66
C ALA A 592 22.91 -28.67 12.87
N ASN A 593 23.58 -28.65 14.02
CA ASN A 593 24.66 -29.58 14.34
C ASN A 593 24.16 -30.98 14.74
N GLU A 594 22.97 -31.06 15.36
CA GLU A 594 22.44 -32.32 15.88
C GLU A 594 21.54 -33.07 14.89
N ALA A 595 20.94 -32.37 13.94
CA ALA A 595 20.33 -33.00 12.76
C ALA A 595 21.41 -33.66 11.90
N GLU A 596 21.08 -34.79 11.26
CA GLU A 596 22.00 -35.39 10.28
C GLU A 596 22.05 -34.57 9.00
N HIS A 597 20.92 -33.96 8.62
CA HIS A 597 20.80 -33.08 7.49
C HIS A 597 20.06 -31.81 7.88
N PHE A 598 20.69 -30.67 7.69
CA PHE A 598 20.07 -29.37 7.91
C PHE A 598 20.02 -28.58 6.60
N VAL A 599 18.81 -28.21 6.17
CA VAL A 599 18.56 -27.57 4.87
C VAL A 599 17.89 -26.22 5.08
N ASP A 600 18.53 -25.16 4.61
CA ASP A 600 17.96 -23.82 4.64
C ASP A 600 17.08 -23.57 3.39
N LEU A 601 15.77 -23.58 3.57
CA LEU A 601 14.79 -23.28 2.52
C LEU A 601 14.42 -21.80 2.45
N SER A 602 14.93 -20.95 3.35
CA SER A 602 14.68 -19.49 3.32
C SER A 602 15.26 -18.84 2.07
N GLY A 603 16.37 -19.37 1.53
CA GLY A 603 16.92 -18.96 0.24
C GLY A 603 16.12 -19.45 -0.97
N ILE A 604 15.23 -20.44 -0.81
CA ILE A 604 14.44 -21.03 -1.89
C ILE A 604 13.01 -20.50 -1.80
N GLN A 605 12.78 -19.33 -2.39
CA GLN A 605 11.49 -18.62 -2.34
C GLN A 605 10.34 -19.39 -3.03
N CYS A 606 10.63 -20.03 -4.17
CA CYS A 606 9.63 -20.82 -4.89
C CYS A 606 9.20 -22.07 -4.10
N HIS A 607 7.91 -22.19 -3.80
CA HIS A 607 7.35 -23.33 -3.06
C HIS A 607 7.55 -24.67 -3.79
N GLY A 608 7.41 -24.70 -5.12
CA GLY A 608 7.64 -25.90 -5.94
C GLY A 608 9.07 -26.43 -5.81
N LYS A 609 10.07 -25.56 -5.95
CA LYS A 609 11.49 -25.92 -5.79
C LYS A 609 11.81 -26.40 -4.37
N ALA A 610 11.20 -25.79 -3.36
CA ALA A 610 11.35 -26.24 -1.97
C ALA A 610 10.75 -27.64 -1.76
N ALA A 611 9.57 -27.92 -2.34
CA ALA A 611 8.96 -29.25 -2.31
C ALA A 611 9.79 -30.28 -3.10
N ASP A 612 10.35 -29.92 -4.25
CA ASP A 612 11.25 -30.79 -5.03
C ASP A 612 12.48 -31.18 -4.22
N LYS A 613 13.08 -30.24 -3.48
CA LYS A 613 14.21 -30.52 -2.60
C LYS A 613 13.83 -31.56 -1.54
N ILE A 614 12.71 -31.36 -0.84
CA ILE A 614 12.21 -32.31 0.18
C ILE A 614 11.93 -33.69 -0.44
N ALA A 615 11.29 -33.74 -1.61
CA ALA A 615 11.00 -35.00 -2.29
C ALA A 615 12.30 -35.72 -2.74
N SER A 616 13.30 -34.97 -3.21
CA SER A 616 14.61 -35.53 -3.60
C SER A 616 15.39 -36.13 -2.44
N ASP A 617 15.16 -35.64 -1.22
CA ASP A 617 15.73 -36.21 0.01
C ASP A 617 15.03 -37.53 0.40
N GLY A 618 13.90 -37.88 -0.23
CA GLY A 618 13.18 -39.13 0.01
C GLY A 618 12.53 -39.19 1.39
N ILE A 619 12.01 -38.06 1.88
CA ILE A 619 11.35 -37.98 3.18
C ILE A 619 10.11 -38.89 3.23
N HIS A 620 9.99 -39.69 4.30
CA HIS A 620 8.85 -40.58 4.50
C HIS A 620 7.77 -39.91 5.36
N ILE A 621 8.18 -39.21 6.42
CA ILE A 621 7.28 -38.47 7.30
C ILE A 621 7.74 -37.01 7.34
N LEU A 622 6.90 -36.10 6.85
CA LEU A 622 7.15 -34.66 6.89
C LEU A 622 6.30 -34.01 7.97
N LEU A 623 6.95 -33.33 8.92
CA LEU A 623 6.33 -32.73 10.08
C LEU A 623 6.22 -31.22 9.90
N ASN A 624 4.98 -30.72 9.94
CA ASN A 624 4.68 -29.29 9.94
C ASN A 624 4.68 -28.77 11.37
N MET A 625 5.62 -27.87 11.66
CA MET A 625 5.78 -27.26 12.98
C MET A 625 5.27 -25.83 13.08
N ASN A 626 4.58 -25.32 12.06
CA ASN A 626 4.15 -23.92 12.01
C ASN A 626 2.63 -23.76 12.02
N GLY A 627 1.90 -24.57 11.24
CA GLY A 627 0.49 -24.32 10.97
C GLY A 627 0.26 -22.95 10.34
N TYR A 628 -0.69 -22.17 10.85
CA TYR A 628 -1.03 -20.84 10.30
C TYR A 628 -0.41 -19.70 11.12
N THR A 629 0.93 -19.69 11.22
CA THR A 629 1.73 -18.70 11.95
C THR A 629 2.66 -17.92 11.00
N LYS A 630 3.37 -16.93 11.55
CA LYS A 630 4.32 -16.11 10.79
C LYS A 630 5.45 -16.99 10.23
N GLY A 631 5.73 -16.85 8.93
CA GLY A 631 6.80 -17.61 8.25
C GLY A 631 6.42 -19.00 7.77
N ALA A 632 5.19 -19.46 8.06
CA ALA A 632 4.70 -20.75 7.56
C ALA A 632 4.60 -20.77 6.02
N ARG A 633 4.98 -21.90 5.41
CA ARG A 633 4.87 -22.15 3.97
C ARG A 633 4.05 -23.42 3.73
N ASN A 634 2.76 -23.39 4.08
CA ASN A 634 1.85 -24.53 3.96
C ASN A 634 1.65 -25.00 2.51
N GLU A 635 1.96 -24.15 1.53
CA GLU A 635 2.04 -24.48 0.11
C GLU A 635 3.00 -25.65 -0.16
N ILE A 636 4.09 -25.78 0.61
CA ILE A 636 5.02 -26.92 0.50
C ILE A 636 4.29 -28.23 0.83
N PHE A 637 3.49 -28.24 1.90
CA PHE A 637 2.72 -29.41 2.31
C PHE A 637 1.53 -29.68 1.38
N ALA A 638 0.94 -28.64 0.79
CA ALA A 638 -0.13 -28.79 -0.20
C ALA A 638 0.33 -29.52 -1.47
N LEU A 639 1.61 -29.38 -1.85
CA LEU A 639 2.25 -30.14 -2.94
C LEU A 639 2.51 -31.63 -2.59
N LYS A 640 2.32 -32.02 -1.32
CA LYS A 640 2.56 -33.37 -0.78
C LYS A 640 3.90 -33.99 -1.21
N PRO A 641 5.07 -33.43 -0.87
CA PRO A 641 6.39 -33.98 -1.21
C PRO A 641 6.81 -35.21 -0.39
N ALA A 642 6.00 -35.64 0.58
CA ALA A 642 6.20 -36.88 1.34
C ALA A 642 4.88 -37.68 1.44
N PRO A 643 4.96 -39.03 1.56
CA PRO A 643 3.77 -39.87 1.60
C PRO A 643 2.96 -39.76 2.91
N ILE A 644 3.60 -39.36 4.02
CA ILE A 644 2.96 -39.08 5.30
C ILE A 644 3.32 -37.66 5.71
N GLN A 645 2.31 -36.85 6.02
CA GLN A 645 2.48 -35.51 6.56
C GLN A 645 1.72 -35.37 7.87
N ALA A 646 2.38 -34.83 8.90
CA ALA A 646 1.74 -34.66 10.21
C ALA A 646 1.98 -33.28 10.82
N MET A 647 0.98 -32.76 11.51
CA MET A 647 1.10 -31.56 12.34
C MET A 647 1.76 -31.93 13.66
N TRP A 648 2.75 -31.16 14.10
CA TRP A 648 3.38 -31.37 15.39
C TRP A 648 3.90 -30.09 16.06
N LEU A 649 3.56 -29.97 17.35
CA LEU A 649 4.05 -29.01 18.33
C LEU A 649 3.72 -27.53 18.09
N GLY A 650 4.29 -26.88 17.07
CA GLY A 650 4.31 -25.41 17.02
C GLY A 650 2.98 -24.73 16.66
N TYR A 651 1.94 -25.50 16.35
CA TYR A 651 0.59 -24.97 16.11
C TYR A 651 -0.46 -25.70 16.96
N PRO A 652 -1.15 -25.01 17.90
CA PRO A 652 -2.10 -25.62 18.83
C PRO A 652 -3.51 -25.75 18.22
N GLY A 653 -3.64 -26.33 17.03
CA GLY A 653 -4.93 -26.47 16.36
C GLY A 653 -4.90 -27.37 15.12
N THR A 654 -6.09 -27.63 14.58
CA THR A 654 -6.28 -28.33 13.30
C THR A 654 -5.75 -27.50 12.13
N SER A 655 -5.05 -28.12 11.17
CA SER A 655 -4.73 -27.48 9.89
C SER A 655 -5.98 -27.26 9.04
N GLY A 656 -7.07 -27.98 9.30
CA GLY A 656 -8.29 -27.95 8.47
C GLY A 656 -8.07 -28.45 7.04
N SER A 657 -6.88 -28.98 6.72
CA SER A 657 -6.45 -29.31 5.37
C SER A 657 -6.76 -30.77 4.99
N THR A 658 -6.79 -31.03 3.69
CA THR A 658 -6.85 -32.40 3.13
C THR A 658 -5.46 -32.99 2.86
N PHE A 659 -4.41 -32.17 2.97
CA PHE A 659 -3.04 -32.57 2.68
C PHE A 659 -2.23 -32.94 3.93
N MET A 660 -2.70 -32.65 5.14
CA MET A 660 -2.12 -33.16 6.38
C MET A 660 -2.86 -34.43 6.82
N ASP A 661 -2.13 -35.53 7.01
CA ASP A 661 -2.74 -36.84 7.28
C ASP A 661 -2.99 -37.05 8.78
N TYR A 662 -2.08 -36.57 9.63
CA TYR A 662 -2.11 -36.76 11.09
C TYR A 662 -1.88 -35.46 11.87
N ILE A 663 -2.37 -35.42 13.10
CA ILE A 663 -1.94 -34.49 14.14
C ILE A 663 -1.38 -35.29 15.31
N ILE A 664 -0.10 -35.05 15.64
CA ILE A 664 0.54 -35.67 16.80
C ILE A 664 0.02 -34.94 18.04
N THR A 665 -0.74 -35.66 18.86
CA THR A 665 -1.46 -35.13 20.03
C THR A 665 -1.46 -36.17 21.17
N ASP A 666 -2.28 -35.99 22.19
CA ASP A 666 -2.50 -36.94 23.27
C ASP A 666 -3.97 -36.98 23.71
N MET A 667 -4.31 -37.97 24.54
CA MET A 667 -5.68 -38.23 24.96
C MET A 667 -6.29 -37.14 25.85
N VAL A 668 -5.45 -36.35 26.55
CA VAL A 668 -5.91 -35.25 27.42
C VAL A 668 -6.17 -34.00 26.58
N THR A 669 -5.24 -33.67 25.70
CA THR A 669 -5.33 -32.51 24.80
C THR A 669 -6.43 -32.68 23.75
N SER A 670 -6.53 -33.88 23.16
CA SER A 670 -7.46 -34.17 22.07
C SER A 670 -8.20 -35.49 22.34
N PRO A 671 -9.21 -35.51 23.22
CA PRO A 671 -9.91 -36.75 23.55
C PRO A 671 -10.71 -37.28 22.35
N MET A 672 -10.84 -38.60 22.26
CA MET A 672 -11.36 -39.28 21.06
C MET A 672 -12.81 -38.88 20.70
N HIS A 673 -13.65 -38.58 21.69
CA HIS A 673 -15.03 -38.14 21.48
C HIS A 673 -15.14 -36.77 20.79
N LEU A 674 -14.07 -35.96 20.83
CA LEU A 674 -13.97 -34.69 20.10
C LEU A 674 -13.09 -34.78 18.85
N SER A 675 -12.77 -35.98 18.35
CA SER A 675 -11.95 -36.16 17.14
C SER A 675 -12.50 -35.42 15.91
N HIS A 676 -13.83 -35.25 15.81
CA HIS A 676 -14.51 -34.54 14.73
C HIS A 676 -14.05 -33.07 14.55
N GLN A 677 -13.50 -32.43 15.59
CA GLN A 677 -13.00 -31.06 15.52
C GLN A 677 -11.72 -30.92 14.69
N TYR A 678 -11.02 -32.02 14.40
CA TYR A 678 -9.81 -32.05 13.59
C TYR A 678 -10.11 -32.53 12.17
N SER A 679 -9.33 -32.06 11.19
CA SER A 679 -9.34 -32.64 9.84
C SER A 679 -8.48 -33.91 9.77
N GLU A 680 -7.41 -33.92 10.55
CA GLU A 680 -6.39 -34.94 10.60
C GLU A 680 -6.82 -36.12 11.49
N LYS A 681 -6.19 -37.27 11.26
CA LYS A 681 -6.28 -38.39 12.21
C LYS A 681 -5.45 -38.11 13.45
N LEU A 682 -5.96 -38.46 14.62
CA LEU A 682 -5.23 -38.28 15.88
C LEU A 682 -4.13 -39.35 16.01
N ALA A 683 -2.88 -38.91 16.11
CA ALA A 683 -1.73 -39.77 16.40
C ALA A 683 -1.28 -39.53 17.85
N TYR A 684 -1.65 -40.44 18.77
CA TYR A 684 -1.42 -40.24 20.20
C TYR A 684 0.01 -40.55 20.63
N MET A 685 0.61 -39.59 21.32
CA MET A 685 1.70 -39.84 22.25
C MET A 685 1.14 -40.47 23.54
N PRO A 686 1.90 -41.37 24.20
CA PRO A 686 1.38 -42.15 25.33
C PRO A 686 1.17 -41.34 26.61
N LYS A 687 1.80 -40.16 26.72
CA LYS A 687 1.63 -39.23 27.85
C LYS A 687 1.05 -37.92 27.35
N THR A 688 1.91 -36.99 26.95
CA THR A 688 1.51 -35.76 26.28
C THR A 688 2.31 -35.56 25.00
N PHE A 689 1.74 -34.87 24.03
CA PHE A 689 2.47 -34.42 22.84
C PHE A 689 3.43 -33.27 23.15
N PHE A 690 3.16 -32.53 24.23
CA PHE A 690 3.92 -31.36 24.62
C PHE A 690 5.26 -31.78 25.22
N ILE A 691 6.32 -31.10 24.80
CA ILE A 691 7.69 -31.36 25.26
C ILE A 691 8.33 -30.03 25.65
N GLY A 692 9.41 -30.07 26.43
CA GLY A 692 10.21 -28.88 26.69
C GLY A 692 11.67 -29.23 26.94
N ASP A 693 12.59 -28.43 26.40
CA ASP A 693 14.05 -28.66 26.48
C ASP A 693 14.65 -28.16 27.81
N HIS A 694 13.80 -27.86 28.80
CA HIS A 694 14.16 -27.25 30.08
C HIS A 694 15.24 -28.03 30.85
N GLN A 695 15.27 -29.35 30.71
CA GLN A 695 16.31 -30.17 31.36
C GLN A 695 17.70 -29.87 30.80
N GLN A 696 17.80 -29.57 29.52
CA GLN A 696 19.03 -29.26 28.81
C GLN A 696 19.38 -27.78 28.92
N MET A 697 18.38 -26.89 28.79
CA MET A 697 18.56 -25.44 28.87
C MET A 697 18.79 -24.93 30.29
N PHE A 698 18.08 -25.48 31.28
CA PHE A 698 18.05 -24.96 32.64
C PHE A 698 18.42 -25.99 33.73
N PRO A 699 19.49 -26.80 33.55
CA PRO A 699 19.88 -27.79 34.55
C PRO A 699 20.30 -27.17 35.88
N HIS A 700 20.78 -25.91 35.87
CA HIS A 700 21.13 -25.15 37.07
C HIS A 700 19.96 -24.94 38.04
N LEU A 701 18.71 -24.97 37.56
CA LEU A 701 17.51 -24.82 38.40
C LEU A 701 17.20 -26.08 39.22
N ARG A 702 17.82 -27.23 38.90
CA ARG A 702 17.65 -28.47 39.67
C ARG A 702 18.36 -28.42 41.02
N ASN A 703 19.50 -27.73 41.06
CA ASN A 703 20.32 -27.60 42.26
C ASN A 703 20.04 -26.22 42.85
N ARG A 704 19.10 -26.17 43.80
CA ARG A 704 18.70 -24.93 44.48
C ARG A 704 18.84 -25.06 45.98
N VAL A 705 19.20 -23.95 46.63
CA VAL A 705 19.27 -23.82 48.08
C VAL A 705 18.55 -22.56 48.53
N ILE A 706 17.99 -22.60 49.74
CA ILE A 706 17.31 -21.47 50.36
C ILE A 706 18.30 -20.75 51.28
N LEU A 707 18.38 -19.42 51.19
CA LEU A 707 19.19 -18.63 52.10
C LEU A 707 18.35 -18.04 53.22
N GLU A 708 18.92 -18.03 54.42
CA GLU A 708 18.30 -17.48 55.63
C GLU A 708 19.39 -16.84 56.51
N SER A 709 19.04 -15.80 57.27
CA SER A 709 19.96 -15.23 58.26
C SER A 709 19.99 -16.06 59.55
N ALA A 710 21.11 -16.00 60.29
CA ALA A 710 21.19 -16.58 61.63
C ALA A 710 20.13 -16.01 62.58
N GLU A 711 19.81 -14.72 62.46
CA GLU A 711 18.75 -14.05 63.22
C GLU A 711 17.38 -14.69 62.95
N ASP A 712 17.00 -14.84 61.67
CA ASP A 712 15.73 -15.46 61.26
C ASP A 712 15.63 -16.91 61.76
N ALA A 713 16.74 -17.66 61.65
CA ALA A 713 16.83 -19.03 62.12
C ALA A 713 16.63 -19.15 63.63
N THR A 714 17.19 -18.22 64.42
CA THR A 714 17.01 -18.18 65.89
C THR A 714 15.64 -17.68 66.32
N ALA A 715 15.03 -16.78 65.55
CA ALA A 715 13.69 -16.25 65.80
C ALA A 715 12.57 -17.27 65.53
N GLY A 716 12.90 -18.46 65.02
CA GLY A 716 11.93 -19.51 64.73
C GLY A 716 10.97 -19.15 63.60
N ARG A 717 11.37 -18.24 62.70
CA ARG A 717 10.56 -17.88 61.53
C ARG A 717 10.41 -19.09 60.62
N ARG A 718 9.23 -19.23 60.01
CA ARG A 718 8.97 -20.30 59.06
C ARG A 718 9.82 -20.08 57.82
N VAL A 719 10.67 -21.03 57.49
CA VAL A 719 11.44 -21.01 56.24
C VAL A 719 10.46 -21.14 55.06
N THR A 720 10.64 -20.29 54.05
CA THR A 720 9.91 -20.34 52.79
C THR A 720 10.80 -20.95 51.71
N ASP A 721 10.22 -21.69 50.77
CA ASP A 721 10.98 -22.39 49.72
C ASP A 721 11.28 -21.52 48.49
N ASN A 722 10.89 -20.24 48.53
CA ASN A 722 10.82 -19.38 47.35
C ASN A 722 11.10 -17.88 47.61
N SER A 723 11.57 -17.50 48.81
CA SER A 723 11.88 -16.10 49.13
C SER A 723 13.26 -15.64 48.67
N ILE A 724 14.31 -16.37 49.04
CA ILE A 724 15.69 -16.13 48.61
C ILE A 724 16.29 -17.47 48.20
N VAL A 725 16.42 -17.67 46.89
CA VAL A 725 16.85 -18.93 46.30
C VAL A 725 18.17 -18.70 45.57
N VAL A 726 19.17 -19.53 45.85
CA VAL A 726 20.39 -19.61 45.04
C VAL A 726 20.35 -20.90 44.24
N SER A 727 20.63 -20.80 42.94
CA SER A 727 20.67 -21.92 42.01
C SER A 727 21.97 -21.89 41.20
N GLY A 728 22.41 -23.03 40.71
CA GLY A 728 23.65 -23.13 39.93
C GLY A 728 23.95 -24.56 39.54
N LEU A 729 24.86 -24.75 38.58
CA LEU A 729 25.30 -26.10 38.20
C LEU A 729 25.99 -26.83 39.35
N ASP A 730 26.89 -26.15 40.06
CA ASP A 730 27.60 -26.67 41.22
C ASP A 730 27.40 -25.75 42.44
N ILE A 731 26.58 -26.21 43.39
CA ILE A 731 26.31 -25.50 44.64
C ILE A 731 27.27 -25.88 45.78
N LYS A 732 28.18 -26.86 45.57
CA LYS A 732 29.07 -27.36 46.62
C LYS A 732 29.94 -26.27 47.26
N PRO A 733 30.51 -25.28 46.53
CA PRO A 733 31.28 -24.22 47.16
C PRO A 733 30.48 -23.47 48.22
N LEU A 734 29.19 -23.24 47.96
CA LEU A 734 28.31 -22.53 48.88
C LEU A 734 27.95 -23.39 50.11
N LEU A 735 27.77 -24.70 49.95
CA LEU A 735 27.50 -25.64 51.04
C LEU A 735 28.66 -25.75 52.04
N GLN A 736 29.90 -25.48 51.60
CA GLN A 736 31.10 -25.59 52.45
C GLN A 736 31.32 -24.36 53.35
N VAL A 737 30.71 -23.22 53.01
CA VAL A 737 30.98 -21.94 53.68
C VAL A 737 29.82 -21.44 54.54
N ALA A 738 28.76 -22.24 54.71
CA ALA A 738 27.57 -21.91 55.48
C ALA A 738 27.07 -23.10 56.31
N CYS A 739 26.25 -22.82 57.33
CA CYS A 739 25.61 -23.89 58.09
C CYS A 739 24.45 -24.46 57.27
N VAL A 740 24.52 -25.77 56.96
CA VAL A 740 23.50 -26.46 56.16
C VAL A 740 22.55 -27.21 57.07
N ARG A 741 21.25 -27.00 56.89
CA ARG A 741 20.18 -27.79 57.51
C ARG A 741 19.18 -28.27 56.47
N GLU A 742 18.63 -29.46 56.69
CA GLU A 742 17.51 -29.96 55.90
C GLU A 742 16.20 -29.66 56.62
N VAL A 743 15.28 -28.99 55.93
CA VAL A 743 13.91 -28.78 56.40
C VAL A 743 12.99 -29.64 55.54
N THR A 744 12.30 -30.60 56.15
CA THR A 744 11.33 -31.45 55.45
C THR A 744 9.92 -30.92 55.69
N TYR A 745 9.25 -30.54 54.60
CA TYR A 745 7.82 -30.25 54.60
C TYR A 745 7.09 -31.52 54.21
N GLY A 746 6.01 -31.84 54.91
CA GLY A 746 5.16 -32.96 54.54
C GLY A 746 3.69 -32.66 54.80
N GLY A 747 2.83 -33.29 54.04
CA GLY A 747 1.39 -33.14 54.16
C GLY A 747 0.66 -34.34 53.58
N ARG A 748 -0.65 -34.35 53.78
CA ARG A 748 -1.56 -35.32 53.15
C ARG A 748 -2.49 -34.56 52.22
N LEU A 749 -2.51 -34.99 50.97
CA LEU A 749 -3.44 -34.51 49.95
C LEU A 749 -4.52 -35.57 49.79
N VAL A 750 -5.77 -35.16 49.58
CA VAL A 750 -6.81 -36.08 49.13
C VAL A 750 -6.98 -35.85 47.64
N GLU A 751 -6.44 -36.75 46.83
CA GLU A 751 -6.73 -36.78 45.40
C GLU A 751 -8.14 -37.29 45.20
N ILE A 752 -8.95 -36.52 44.49
CA ILE A 752 -10.32 -36.90 44.12
C ILE A 752 -10.31 -37.27 42.63
N HIS A 753 -10.50 -38.55 42.32
CA HIS A 753 -10.67 -39.05 40.97
C HIS A 753 -12.11 -39.56 40.82
N GLY A 754 -12.99 -38.70 40.30
CA GLY A 754 -14.43 -38.98 40.25
C GLY A 754 -15.04 -39.08 41.65
N SER A 755 -15.63 -40.23 42.00
CA SER A 755 -16.16 -40.51 43.34
C SER A 755 -15.12 -41.09 44.31
N GLN A 756 -13.93 -41.46 43.84
CA GLN A 756 -12.88 -42.04 44.67
C GLN A 756 -12.02 -40.96 45.33
N ARG A 757 -11.86 -41.06 46.65
CA ARG A 757 -10.92 -40.25 47.44
C ARG A 757 -9.70 -41.10 47.79
N LYS A 758 -8.52 -40.65 47.39
CA LYS A 758 -7.24 -41.29 47.72
C LYS A 758 -6.39 -40.30 48.51
N GLU A 759 -6.06 -40.67 49.74
CA GLU A 759 -5.13 -39.88 50.56
C GLU A 759 -3.69 -40.20 50.12
N VAL A 760 -2.95 -39.18 49.70
CA VAL A 760 -1.57 -39.25 49.21
C VAL A 760 -0.72 -38.37 50.12
N SER A 761 0.21 -38.99 50.83
CA SER A 761 1.23 -38.26 51.59
C SER A 761 2.34 -37.79 50.66
N TYR A 762 2.81 -36.55 50.86
CA TYR A 762 3.96 -36.01 50.14
C TYR A 762 4.98 -35.44 51.13
N PHE A 763 6.26 -35.50 50.76
CA PHE A 763 7.36 -34.91 51.52
C PHE A 763 8.31 -34.18 50.56
N THR A 764 8.63 -32.94 50.88
CA THR A 764 9.57 -32.08 50.15
C THR A 764 10.73 -31.73 51.08
N LYS A 765 11.95 -32.06 50.69
CA LYS A 765 13.16 -31.66 51.40
C LYS A 765 13.69 -30.35 50.84
N LEU A 766 13.92 -29.37 51.71
CA LEU A 766 14.59 -28.12 51.39
C LEU A 766 15.97 -28.10 52.04
N THR A 767 16.98 -27.81 51.24
CA THR A 767 18.32 -27.49 51.73
C THR A 767 18.36 -26.01 52.06
N VAL A 768 18.52 -25.69 53.34
CA VAL A 768 18.55 -24.32 53.87
C VAL A 768 19.97 -24.02 54.35
N LEU A 769 20.49 -22.90 53.88
CA LEU A 769 21.80 -22.38 54.24
C LEU A 769 21.62 -21.16 55.13
N THR A 770 21.98 -21.33 56.40
CA THR A 770 21.98 -20.24 57.37
C THR A 770 23.31 -19.51 57.28
N ILE A 771 23.25 -18.21 56.95
CA ILE A 771 24.42 -17.33 56.86
C ILE A 771 24.42 -16.29 57.98
N PRO A 772 25.57 -15.73 58.38
CA PRO A 772 25.64 -14.79 59.50
C PRO A 772 24.76 -13.54 59.33
N SER A 773 24.68 -13.01 58.09
CA SER A 773 23.88 -11.82 57.79
C SER A 773 23.45 -11.80 56.32
N LEU A 774 22.20 -11.39 56.06
CA LEU A 774 21.67 -11.16 54.71
C LEU A 774 22.06 -9.77 54.15
N GLN A 775 22.76 -8.91 54.92
CA GLN A 775 23.10 -7.56 54.47
C GLN A 775 23.84 -7.49 53.12
N PRO A 776 24.81 -8.35 52.79
CA PRO A 776 25.47 -8.32 51.49
C PRO A 776 24.49 -8.54 50.33
N ILE A 777 23.55 -9.47 50.49
CA ILE A 777 22.51 -9.76 49.51
C ILE A 777 21.55 -8.56 49.42
N GLN A 778 21.05 -8.06 50.55
CA GLN A 778 20.13 -6.92 50.55
C GLN A 778 20.76 -5.68 49.90
N ASN A 779 22.05 -5.43 50.14
CA ASN A 779 22.79 -4.34 49.50
C ASN A 779 22.96 -4.59 48.00
N MET A 780 23.29 -5.82 47.58
CA MET A 780 23.36 -6.19 46.17
C MET A 780 22.04 -5.96 45.44
N ILE A 781 20.92 -6.38 46.04
CA ILE A 781 19.58 -6.17 45.51
C ILE A 781 19.26 -4.69 45.43
N ARG A 782 19.44 -3.94 46.52
CA ARG A 782 19.11 -2.50 46.59
C ARG A 782 19.89 -1.66 45.59
N THR A 783 21.14 -2.03 45.32
CA THR A 783 22.04 -1.29 44.42
C THR A 783 22.05 -1.84 42.99
N ASN A 784 21.31 -2.92 42.72
CA ASN A 784 21.43 -3.70 41.48
C ASN A 784 22.89 -4.06 41.14
N SER A 785 23.70 -4.32 42.17
CA SER A 785 25.07 -4.77 41.97
C SER A 785 25.09 -6.13 41.26
N PRO A 786 26.06 -6.39 40.36
CA PRO A 786 26.11 -7.62 39.56
C PRO A 786 26.31 -8.89 40.39
N SER A 787 26.95 -8.76 41.54
CA SER A 787 27.24 -9.88 42.44
C SER A 787 27.54 -9.39 43.86
N CYS A 788 27.51 -10.31 44.82
CA CYS A 788 28.06 -10.14 46.15
C CYS A 788 28.90 -11.37 46.55
N THR A 789 29.63 -11.27 47.65
CA THR A 789 30.41 -12.39 48.19
C THR A 789 29.87 -12.80 49.55
N ILE A 790 29.71 -14.11 49.76
CA ILE A 790 29.35 -14.71 51.05
C ILE A 790 30.46 -15.68 51.42
N ASN A 791 31.20 -15.37 52.49
CA ASN A 791 32.30 -16.21 53.00
C ASN A 791 33.27 -16.70 51.89
N GLY A 792 33.63 -15.80 50.97
CA GLY A 792 34.54 -16.08 49.84
C GLY A 792 33.87 -16.66 48.58
N VAL A 793 32.59 -17.02 48.63
CA VAL A 793 31.84 -17.52 47.46
C VAL A 793 31.09 -16.37 46.79
N THR A 794 31.34 -16.17 45.50
CA THR A 794 30.64 -15.15 44.70
C THR A 794 29.26 -15.65 44.30
N ILE A 795 28.26 -14.81 44.51
CA ILE A 795 26.86 -15.03 44.14
C ILE A 795 26.42 -13.89 43.24
N HIS A 796 25.88 -14.24 42.09
CA HIS A 796 25.47 -13.30 41.06
C HIS A 796 24.00 -12.92 41.21
N ASN A 797 23.72 -11.66 40.94
CA ASN A 797 22.38 -11.11 40.99
C ASN A 797 21.58 -11.55 39.75
N GLY A 798 20.54 -12.36 39.96
CA GLY A 798 19.68 -12.88 38.90
C GLY A 798 18.99 -11.80 38.06
N LEU A 799 18.71 -10.62 38.65
CA LEU A 799 18.00 -9.53 37.97
C LEU A 799 18.82 -8.88 36.86
N VAL A 800 20.16 -8.95 36.93
CA VAL A 800 21.07 -8.29 35.99
C VAL A 800 21.83 -9.27 35.09
N THR A 801 21.41 -10.54 35.07
CA THR A 801 22.00 -11.59 34.21
C THR A 801 21.98 -11.24 32.74
N GLN A 802 21.01 -10.45 32.27
CA GLN A 802 21.00 -9.98 30.88
C GLN A 802 22.21 -9.09 30.54
N GLN A 803 22.74 -8.35 31.51
CA GLN A 803 23.90 -7.46 31.34
C GLN A 803 25.22 -8.20 31.53
N THR A 804 25.25 -9.18 32.43
CA THR A 804 26.49 -9.89 32.82
C THR A 804 26.70 -11.19 32.06
N GLN A 805 25.62 -11.86 31.62
CA GLN A 805 25.60 -13.18 31.00
C GLN A 805 24.46 -13.30 29.97
N SER A 806 24.48 -12.44 28.94
CA SER A 806 23.37 -12.28 27.98
C SER A 806 22.89 -13.58 27.32
N LYS A 807 23.80 -14.44 26.86
CA LYS A 807 23.47 -15.75 26.26
C LYS A 807 22.80 -16.70 27.26
N ALA A 808 23.31 -16.75 28.49
CA ALA A 808 22.72 -17.60 29.53
C ALA A 808 21.32 -17.10 29.93
N SER A 809 21.14 -15.77 30.01
CA SER A 809 19.84 -15.12 30.24
C SER A 809 18.83 -15.40 29.11
N ALA A 810 19.29 -15.51 27.86
CA ALA A 810 18.47 -15.90 26.72
C ALA A 810 18.18 -17.42 26.65
N GLY A 811 18.80 -18.23 27.53
CA GLY A 811 18.68 -19.70 27.51
C GLY A 811 19.53 -20.40 26.45
N GLU A 812 20.43 -19.66 25.78
CA GLU A 812 21.36 -20.19 24.78
C GLU A 812 22.53 -20.95 25.40
N GLU A 813 22.85 -20.63 26.66
CA GLU A 813 23.91 -21.26 27.44
C GLU A 813 23.41 -21.54 28.85
N VAL A 814 24.04 -22.51 29.51
CA VAL A 814 23.76 -22.77 30.93
C VAL A 814 24.60 -21.80 31.77
N PRO A 815 23.99 -21.05 32.72
CA PRO A 815 24.75 -20.25 33.66
C PRO A 815 25.75 -21.09 34.45
N ARG A 816 27.01 -20.67 34.47
CA ARG A 816 28.09 -21.32 35.23
C ARG A 816 28.17 -20.81 36.67
N ASP A 817 27.76 -19.57 36.89
CA ASP A 817 27.83 -18.92 38.18
C ASP A 817 26.62 -19.28 39.07
N LEU A 818 26.77 -19.09 40.37
CA LEU A 818 25.67 -19.18 41.33
C LEU A 818 24.74 -17.97 41.17
N ILE A 819 23.49 -18.20 40.81
CA ILE A 819 22.49 -17.16 40.60
C ILE A 819 21.56 -17.09 41.80
N LEU A 820 21.46 -15.90 42.41
CA LEU A 820 20.46 -15.58 43.41
C LEU A 820 19.20 -15.00 42.74
N THR A 821 18.05 -15.53 43.14
CA THR A 821 16.73 -14.98 42.82
C THR A 821 15.96 -14.75 44.11
N SER A 822 15.39 -13.56 44.28
CA SER A 822 14.59 -13.22 45.44
C SER A 822 13.27 -12.55 45.05
N ARG A 823 12.24 -12.70 45.89
CA ARG A 823 10.99 -11.93 45.79
C ARG A 823 11.25 -10.42 45.79
N GLN A 824 12.24 -9.94 46.53
CA GLN A 824 12.62 -8.53 46.56
C GLN A 824 13.08 -8.00 45.20
N HIS A 825 13.69 -8.82 44.33
CA HIS A 825 14.05 -8.40 42.97
C HIS A 825 12.85 -7.90 42.18
N TYR A 826 11.67 -8.44 42.48
CA TYR A 826 10.44 -8.15 41.77
C TYR A 826 9.47 -7.31 42.61
N GLY A 827 9.86 -6.85 43.81
CA GLY A 827 8.94 -6.13 44.71
C GLY A 827 7.79 -6.99 45.23
N LEU A 828 7.97 -8.31 45.27
CA LEU A 828 6.96 -9.24 45.77
C LEU A 828 6.99 -9.31 47.31
N PRO A 829 5.82 -9.45 47.96
CA PRO A 829 5.72 -9.61 49.41
C PRO A 829 6.40 -10.91 49.88
N GLU A 830 7.11 -10.87 51.01
CA GLU A 830 7.80 -12.04 51.58
C GLU A 830 6.87 -12.97 52.36
N ASP A 831 5.76 -12.43 52.88
CA ASP A 831 4.85 -13.06 53.82
C ASP A 831 3.46 -13.38 53.23
N ALA A 832 3.28 -13.18 51.93
CA ALA A 832 2.03 -13.42 51.22
C ALA A 832 2.11 -14.60 50.22
N VAL A 833 0.96 -15.15 49.84
CA VAL A 833 0.88 -16.09 48.72
C VAL A 833 1.03 -15.34 47.40
N VAL A 834 1.90 -15.81 46.51
CA VAL A 834 2.10 -15.22 45.18
C VAL A 834 1.49 -16.16 44.14
N PHE A 835 0.35 -15.77 43.57
CA PHE A 835 -0.16 -16.38 42.34
C PHE A 835 0.56 -15.76 41.15
N CYS A 836 0.83 -16.53 40.10
CA CYS A 836 1.49 -15.99 38.91
C CYS A 836 0.86 -16.46 37.60
N ASN A 837 0.89 -15.59 36.60
CA ASN A 837 0.60 -15.93 35.21
C ASN A 837 1.50 -15.09 34.28
N PHE A 838 2.45 -15.75 33.63
CA PHE A 838 3.41 -15.11 32.72
C PHE A 838 3.04 -15.26 31.24
N ASN A 839 1.79 -15.59 30.94
CA ASN A 839 1.32 -15.59 29.56
C ASN A 839 1.13 -14.17 29.02
N GLN A 840 1.20 -14.04 27.71
CA GLN A 840 0.68 -12.86 27.02
C GLN A 840 -0.81 -12.69 27.33
N LEU A 841 -1.22 -11.44 27.58
CA LEU A 841 -2.50 -11.12 28.18
C LEU A 841 -3.71 -11.35 27.27
N TYR A 842 -3.50 -11.51 25.96
CA TYR A 842 -4.61 -11.87 25.07
C TYR A 842 -5.26 -13.22 25.45
N LYS A 843 -4.59 -14.07 26.23
CA LYS A 843 -5.15 -15.32 26.77
C LYS A 843 -6.09 -15.09 27.96
N VAL A 844 -6.14 -13.88 28.52
CA VAL A 844 -6.96 -13.52 29.67
C VAL A 844 -8.27 -12.91 29.17
N ASP A 845 -9.37 -13.51 29.57
CA ASP A 845 -10.72 -13.00 29.29
C ASP A 845 -11.40 -12.49 30.56
N PRO A 846 -12.57 -11.83 30.46
CA PRO A 846 -13.28 -11.32 31.63
C PRO A 846 -13.64 -12.41 32.66
N SER A 847 -13.86 -13.65 32.21
CA SER A 847 -14.20 -14.76 33.11
C SER A 847 -12.99 -15.19 33.94
N THR A 848 -11.84 -15.34 33.29
CA THR A 848 -10.55 -15.67 33.90
C THR A 848 -10.14 -14.60 34.92
N MET A 849 -10.23 -13.32 34.55
CA MET A 849 -9.88 -12.23 35.46
C MET A 849 -10.83 -12.18 36.66
N ARG A 850 -12.14 -12.39 36.46
CA ARG A 850 -13.09 -12.48 37.57
C ARG A 850 -12.73 -13.63 38.51
N MET A 851 -12.42 -14.81 37.98
CA MET A 851 -12.01 -15.96 38.78
C MET A 851 -10.76 -15.64 39.60
N TRP A 852 -9.75 -15.01 39.03
CA TRP A 852 -8.55 -14.62 39.77
C TRP A 852 -8.84 -13.61 40.88
N VAL A 853 -9.70 -12.63 40.63
CA VAL A 853 -10.14 -11.68 41.68
C VAL A 853 -10.87 -12.40 42.81
N GLU A 854 -11.75 -13.36 42.51
CA GLU A 854 -12.42 -14.15 43.54
C GLU A 854 -11.44 -15.03 44.33
N ILE A 855 -10.41 -15.58 43.70
CA ILE A 855 -9.33 -16.30 44.39
C ILE A 855 -8.59 -15.37 45.35
N LEU A 856 -8.20 -14.17 44.91
CA LEU A 856 -7.51 -13.18 45.76
C LEU A 856 -8.36 -12.76 46.96
N LYS A 857 -9.69 -12.61 46.78
CA LYS A 857 -10.63 -12.37 47.89
C LYS A 857 -10.73 -13.56 48.85
N GLY A 858 -10.68 -14.77 48.33
CA GLY A 858 -10.78 -16.00 49.10
C GLY A 858 -9.49 -16.39 49.86
N VAL A 859 -8.34 -15.86 49.42
CA VAL A 859 -7.03 -16.12 50.03
C VAL A 859 -6.47 -14.80 50.58
N PRO A 860 -6.76 -14.44 51.85
CA PRO A 860 -6.23 -13.22 52.44
C PRO A 860 -4.70 -13.24 52.47
N ASN A 861 -4.09 -12.06 52.35
CA ASN A 861 -2.64 -11.89 52.20
C ASN A 861 -2.08 -12.67 50.99
N SER A 862 -2.60 -12.36 49.81
CA SER A 862 -2.11 -12.89 48.54
C SER A 862 -2.03 -11.79 47.47
N VAL A 863 -1.21 -12.02 46.46
CA VAL A 863 -1.02 -11.12 45.31
C VAL A 863 -1.03 -11.92 44.00
N LEU A 864 -1.43 -11.26 42.92
CA LEU A 864 -1.32 -11.82 41.57
C LEU A 864 -0.21 -11.13 40.77
N TRP A 865 0.80 -11.92 40.42
CA TRP A 865 1.91 -11.50 39.58
C TRP A 865 1.64 -11.81 38.11
N LEU A 866 1.32 -10.78 37.34
CA LEU A 866 1.08 -10.89 35.91
C LEU A 866 2.31 -10.51 35.11
N GLY A 867 2.44 -11.12 33.92
CA GLY A 867 3.34 -10.63 32.88
C GLY A 867 3.04 -9.16 32.52
N ARG A 868 4.00 -8.49 31.88
CA ARG A 868 3.95 -7.05 31.56
C ARG A 868 2.62 -6.65 30.89
N LEU A 869 1.90 -5.68 31.48
CA LEU A 869 0.75 -5.04 30.83
C LEU A 869 1.28 -4.12 29.72
N PRO A 870 0.67 -4.08 28.51
CA PRO A 870 0.90 -2.97 27.60
C PRO A 870 0.53 -1.67 28.33
N PRO A 871 1.27 -0.56 28.12
CA PRO A 871 0.98 0.69 28.78
C PRO A 871 -0.47 1.10 28.51
N PRO A 872 -1.20 1.64 29.51
CA PRO A 872 -2.57 2.07 29.32
C PRO A 872 -2.63 3.11 28.19
N CYS A 873 -3.62 2.96 27.30
CA CYS A 873 -3.90 3.95 26.26
C CYS A 873 -4.32 5.27 26.92
N GLY A 874 -3.38 6.21 27.09
CA GLY A 874 -3.70 7.53 27.68
C GLY A 874 -2.57 8.35 28.30
N GLY A 875 -1.33 7.86 28.37
CA GLY A 875 -0.20 8.64 28.93
C GLY A 875 0.87 8.97 27.89
N ARG A 876 0.87 10.19 27.34
CA ARG A 876 2.06 10.69 26.61
C ARG A 876 3.23 10.79 27.59
N GLY A 877 4.31 10.05 27.32
CA GLY A 877 5.61 10.27 27.92
C GLY A 877 5.98 9.37 29.09
N ARG A 878 6.26 8.09 28.83
CA ARG A 878 7.31 7.38 29.57
C ARG A 878 8.20 6.64 28.58
N ARG A 879 9.48 7.03 28.55
CA ARG A 879 10.55 6.29 27.87
C ARG A 879 10.52 4.83 28.35
N ALA A 880 10.90 3.91 27.47
CA ALA A 880 11.13 2.51 27.83
C ALA A 880 12.03 2.45 29.07
N ALA A 881 11.46 2.03 30.20
CA ALA A 881 12.24 1.72 31.38
C ALA A 881 13.06 0.44 31.10
N PRO A 882 14.31 0.34 31.59
CA PRO A 882 15.14 -0.85 31.44
C PRO A 882 14.48 -2.09 32.07
N ALA A 883 14.98 -3.27 31.71
CA ALA A 883 14.39 -4.60 31.96
C ALA A 883 14.13 -5.02 33.44
N GLY A 884 14.13 -4.11 34.40
CA GLY A 884 13.82 -4.36 35.82
C GLY A 884 12.62 -3.59 36.39
N GLU A 885 12.01 -2.66 35.65
CA GLU A 885 10.93 -1.81 36.17
C GLU A 885 9.65 -1.94 35.33
N SER A 886 8.77 -2.91 35.62
CA SER A 886 7.30 -2.86 35.36
C SER A 886 6.64 -4.26 35.33
N SER A 887 6.73 -5.01 36.43
CA SER A 887 5.66 -5.97 36.75
C SER A 887 4.53 -5.22 37.44
N ASN A 888 3.30 -5.41 36.98
CA ASN A 888 2.13 -4.82 37.63
C ASN A 888 1.57 -5.85 38.62
N PHE A 889 1.34 -5.41 39.85
CA PHE A 889 0.73 -6.19 40.92
C PHE A 889 -0.71 -5.74 41.12
N ILE A 890 -1.62 -6.70 41.24
CA ILE A 890 -3.02 -6.48 41.60
C ILE A 890 -3.29 -7.18 42.92
#